data_AF-A0A6B9F3P1-F1
#
_entry.id   AF-A0A6B9F3P1-F1
#
_cell.length_a   1.000
_cell.length_b   1.000
_cell.length_c   1.000
_cell.angle_alpha   90.00
_cell.angle_beta   90.00
_cell.angle_gamma   90.00
#
_symmetry.space_group_name_H-M   'P 1'
#
loop_
_entity.id
_entity.type
_entity.pdbx_description
1 polymer ?
#
loop_
_entity_poly.entity_id
_entity_poly.type
_entity_poly.pdbx_seq_one_letter_code
_entity_poly.pdbx_strand_id
1 'polypeptide(L)'
;MLINDIDRRTLLRLGGAAAIGALAGCNSQQGSDATSTATTTPTSTATSTATATEASGTNPLGADQLGGPDDLQSSATVEATMLSSDQGAGQHVNTPAVVWVEQGATVTWNIAEGSHSITAYHPDFDRSLRIPEGATSFDSGILSAGESFEHTFDTPGVYNYFCRPHEGLGMVGLVVVGQPQGGPGTTAVDDIELSAAAQSLTRLLDVAGIVTSEGGGANAYAWQDATWDSYWYSLYNMSTNIAMSGNGVQFPHNEEQQQAFDQRVPGMLQHADVDKPPIKNPNLNMAAFTEGDPHFTQQPVFDSGDGRPDAATLTWDMSKSSKVVSPSSVAWTHLKGVTWAKNFQKHFETLPPGIAAKFRAQMLTTLAQIGTNATLIAGGPDGNGALTKGDSLELVSEFRPSDGTVVDETSRPNHHSAMLWFLSDLTSLAGNGWFGYVNPEPLIPNGKIQQLTDGMAQTTMNLFDPSDVVEMGSTRDLGQMLGAVGWYGTHAGGDDLRAAAASYADDLAAEVDAHLEGNGYVADGAANGAATQGAVGQGLLWASQIDGVDHRDTAESVLGYLLDELWDEDAGTFATSPDASTYRITSRDAGDVTGGLNAADALLDLDVQAVYARYFNETFNRGRLQRAERPNSRDEGAEFTLPLPPAAGGEYGQAAVYNDAVEYDTGADEWTVVDDTFTTAWALYTSNQDIWIGNWAGDFFQGRGVPGRSDQPPEGA
;
A
#
# COMPACT_ATOMS: atom_id res chain seq x y z
N MET A 1 -39.64 -17.91 -6.70
CA MET A 1 -39.68 -19.07 -5.78
C MET A 1 -38.95 -18.59 -4.54
N LEU A 2 -39.64 -18.37 -3.42
CA LEU A 2 -39.06 -17.76 -2.22
C LEU A 2 -37.91 -18.65 -1.71
N ILE A 3 -36.68 -18.17 -1.87
CA ILE A 3 -35.47 -18.80 -1.31
C ILE A 3 -35.46 -18.41 0.16
N ASN A 4 -35.71 -19.38 1.04
CA ASN A 4 -35.74 -19.17 2.48
C ASN A 4 -34.37 -18.68 2.98
N ASP A 5 -34.39 -17.79 3.98
CA ASP A 5 -33.23 -17.37 4.78
C ASP A 5 -32.28 -18.54 5.04
N ILE A 6 -31.03 -18.38 4.64
CA ILE A 6 -29.99 -19.37 4.88
C ILE A 6 -29.70 -19.37 6.38
N ASP A 7 -30.15 -20.41 7.08
CA ASP A 7 -29.80 -20.67 8.47
C ASP A 7 -28.29 -20.95 8.58
N ARG A 8 -27.56 -20.05 9.24
CA ARG A 8 -26.12 -20.21 9.50
C ARG A 8 -25.79 -21.50 10.25
N ARG A 9 -26.68 -22.01 11.10
CA ARG A 9 -26.49 -23.31 11.76
C ARG A 9 -26.58 -24.47 10.77
N THR A 10 -27.33 -24.29 9.67
CA THR A 10 -27.38 -25.25 8.57
C THR A 10 -26.11 -25.18 7.72
N LEU A 11 -25.53 -23.99 7.50
CA LEU A 11 -24.18 -23.85 6.90
C LEU A 11 -23.09 -24.55 7.73
N LEU A 12 -23.16 -24.48 9.07
CA LEU A 12 -22.14 -25.03 9.97
C LEU A 12 -22.32 -26.53 10.32
N ARG A 13 -23.48 -27.15 10.03
CA ARG A 13 -23.79 -28.54 10.43
C ARG A 13 -23.28 -29.65 9.49
N LEU A 14 -22.74 -29.33 8.32
CA LEU A 14 -22.30 -30.35 7.34
C LEU A 14 -20.77 -30.58 7.26
N GLY A 15 -19.95 -30.03 8.16
CA GLY A 15 -18.53 -30.35 8.18
C GLY A 15 -17.80 -29.91 9.44
N GLY A 16 -17.57 -30.88 10.34
CA GLY A 16 -16.51 -30.88 11.35
C GLY A 16 -16.54 -29.77 12.39
N ALA A 17 -16.83 -30.13 13.64
CA ALA A 17 -16.55 -29.28 14.78
C ALA A 17 -15.05 -28.94 14.83
N ALA A 18 -14.69 -27.67 14.65
CA ALA A 18 -13.56 -27.11 15.37
C ALA A 18 -14.07 -26.79 16.78
N ALA A 19 -14.34 -27.84 17.55
CA ALA A 19 -14.49 -27.70 18.99
C ALA A 19 -13.08 -27.42 19.53
N ILE A 20 -12.90 -26.33 20.25
CA ILE A 20 -11.80 -26.27 21.21
C ILE A 20 -12.23 -27.20 22.34
N GLY A 21 -11.94 -28.48 22.14
CA GLY A 21 -12.38 -29.57 22.98
C GLY A 21 -11.46 -29.70 24.18
N ALA A 22 -12.03 -29.51 25.38
CA ALA A 22 -11.42 -29.85 26.64
C ALA A 22 -10.95 -31.32 26.66
N LEU A 23 -9.65 -31.54 26.92
CA LEU A 23 -9.13 -32.83 27.36
C LEU A 23 -8.29 -32.62 28.63
N ALA A 24 -8.85 -33.06 29.75
CA ALA A 24 -8.14 -33.26 31.00
C ALA A 24 -7.43 -34.63 30.99
N GLY A 25 -6.22 -34.70 31.56
CA GLY A 25 -5.66 -35.97 32.05
C GLY A 25 -4.14 -36.17 31.96
N CYS A 26 -3.44 -35.75 33.02
CA CYS A 26 -2.30 -36.40 33.73
C CYS A 26 -1.24 -37.22 32.93
N ASN A 27 0.05 -36.89 33.02
CA ASN A 27 0.95 -37.18 34.16
C ASN A 27 2.44 -37.00 33.76
N SER A 28 3.24 -36.61 34.75
CA SER A 28 4.69 -36.41 34.84
C SER A 28 5.63 -37.32 34.01
N GLN A 29 6.74 -36.75 33.50
CA GLN A 29 8.07 -37.20 33.90
C GLN A 29 9.18 -36.16 33.65
N GLN A 30 10.04 -36.04 34.65
CA GLN A 30 11.17 -35.15 34.83
C GLN A 30 12.47 -35.87 34.44
N GLY A 31 13.40 -35.16 33.79
CA GLY A 31 14.79 -35.60 33.54
C GLY A 31 15.47 -34.58 32.62
N SER A 32 16.25 -33.62 33.13
CA SER A 32 17.63 -33.70 33.66
C SER A 32 18.62 -33.08 32.66
N ASP A 33 19.31 -32.07 33.18
CA ASP A 33 20.42 -31.26 32.67
C ASP A 33 21.37 -31.88 31.63
N ALA A 34 21.86 -31.04 30.71
CA ALA A 34 23.26 -31.04 30.31
C ALA A 34 23.68 -29.68 29.72
N THR A 35 24.56 -29.01 30.46
CA THR A 35 25.36 -27.85 30.08
C THR A 35 26.42 -28.23 29.04
N SER A 36 26.70 -27.37 28.05
CA SER A 36 28.03 -27.34 27.42
C SER A 36 28.42 -25.93 26.98
N THR A 37 29.43 -25.40 27.67
CA THR A 37 30.21 -24.21 27.34
C THR A 37 31.33 -24.60 26.38
N ALA A 38 31.63 -23.79 25.35
CA ALA A 38 33.00 -23.63 24.84
C ALA A 38 33.16 -22.41 23.91
N THR A 39 33.79 -21.38 24.48
CA THR A 39 35.08 -20.82 24.05
C THR A 39 35.22 -20.13 22.68
N THR A 40 35.43 -18.83 22.78
CA THR A 40 36.01 -17.87 21.84
C THR A 40 37.51 -18.13 21.58
N THR A 41 38.01 -17.78 20.38
CA THR A 41 39.42 -17.38 20.14
C THR A 41 39.48 -16.44 18.91
N PRO A 42 40.37 -15.42 18.87
CA PRO A 42 40.22 -14.22 18.06
C PRO A 42 41.24 -14.08 16.90
N THR A 43 41.07 -13.01 16.10
CA THR A 43 42.12 -12.14 15.48
C THR A 43 42.07 -12.08 13.93
N SER A 44 41.86 -10.88 13.37
CA SER A 44 42.91 -10.13 12.66
C SER A 44 42.45 -8.74 12.25
N THR A 45 43.19 -7.73 12.71
CA THR A 45 43.11 -6.31 12.32
C THR A 45 43.61 -6.14 10.88
N ALA A 46 42.85 -5.46 10.03
CA ALA A 46 43.29 -4.99 8.72
C ALA A 46 43.64 -3.49 8.77
N THR A 47 44.69 -3.15 8.03
CA THR A 47 45.35 -1.85 7.93
C THR A 47 44.58 -0.87 7.05
N SER A 48 44.61 0.41 7.42
CA SER A 48 43.99 1.55 6.74
C SER A 48 44.50 1.77 5.31
N THR A 49 43.59 1.91 4.35
CA THR A 49 43.86 2.41 2.98
C THR A 49 43.12 3.74 2.78
N ALA A 50 43.64 4.54 1.85
CA ALA A 50 43.50 5.98 1.67
C ALA A 50 42.06 6.54 1.60
N THR A 51 41.92 7.74 2.15
CA THR A 51 40.70 8.55 2.27
C THR A 51 40.08 8.86 0.91
N ALA A 52 38.80 8.52 0.75
CA ALA A 52 37.94 8.96 -0.35
C ALA A 52 37.84 10.49 -0.36
N THR A 53 37.87 11.09 -1.56
CA THR A 53 37.56 12.51 -1.75
C THR A 53 36.08 12.72 -1.44
N GLU A 54 35.75 13.66 -0.55
CA GLU A 54 34.39 13.87 -0.05
C GLU A 54 33.43 14.22 -1.19
N ALA A 55 32.36 13.41 -1.34
CA ALA A 55 31.20 13.75 -2.14
C ALA A 55 30.43 14.91 -1.48
N SER A 56 29.94 15.85 -2.27
CA SER A 56 29.15 16.98 -1.78
C SER A 56 27.66 16.70 -2.03
N GLY A 57 26.91 16.28 -1.00
CA GLY A 57 25.46 16.13 -1.09
C GLY A 57 24.84 15.31 0.04
N THR A 58 23.53 15.46 0.25
CA THR A 58 22.71 14.68 1.19
C THR A 58 22.11 13.42 0.56
N ASN A 59 22.42 13.14 -0.71
CA ASN A 59 21.84 12.02 -1.45
C ASN A 59 22.44 10.67 -1.00
N PRO A 60 21.65 9.59 -0.99
CA PRO A 60 22.13 8.26 -0.65
C PRO A 60 23.15 7.72 -1.68
N LEU A 61 23.97 6.76 -1.27
CA LEU A 61 24.92 6.08 -2.15
C LEU A 61 24.18 5.45 -3.34
N GLY A 62 24.66 5.68 -4.55
CA GLY A 62 23.97 5.28 -5.79
C GLY A 62 23.06 6.36 -6.39
N ALA A 63 22.91 7.49 -5.71
CA ALA A 63 22.31 8.72 -6.23
C ALA A 63 23.13 9.97 -5.83
N ASP A 64 24.35 9.76 -5.34
CA ASP A 64 25.27 10.77 -4.87
C ASP A 64 26.13 11.34 -6.01
N GLN A 65 26.59 12.58 -5.81
CA GLN A 65 27.26 13.37 -6.84
C GLN A 65 28.61 13.90 -6.37
N LEU A 66 29.56 13.92 -7.30
CA LEU A 66 30.84 14.61 -7.18
C LEU A 66 30.97 15.70 -8.26
N GLY A 67 31.25 16.93 -7.81
CA GLY A 67 31.37 18.11 -8.65
C GLY A 67 30.03 18.69 -9.10
N GLY A 68 30.06 19.61 -10.07
CA GLY A 68 28.87 20.24 -10.65
C GLY A 68 29.23 21.19 -11.80
N PRO A 69 28.26 21.92 -12.38
CA PRO A 69 28.49 22.84 -13.50
C PRO A 69 29.61 23.87 -13.27
N ASP A 70 29.82 24.27 -12.02
CA ASP A 70 30.83 25.25 -11.59
C ASP A 70 32.03 24.60 -10.85
N ASP A 71 32.07 23.27 -10.73
CA ASP A 71 33.09 22.51 -10.00
C ASP A 71 33.45 21.20 -10.74
N LEU A 72 34.07 21.35 -11.90
CA LEU A 72 34.52 20.22 -12.72
C LEU A 72 35.81 19.62 -12.15
N GLN A 73 35.84 18.30 -12.03
CA GLN A 73 37.01 17.59 -11.54
C GLN A 73 38.00 17.27 -12.69
N SER A 74 39.29 17.49 -12.47
CA SER A 74 40.35 17.14 -13.44
C SER A 74 40.63 15.62 -13.51
N SER A 75 40.13 14.88 -12.52
CA SER A 75 40.08 13.40 -12.45
C SER A 75 39.06 12.99 -11.39
N ALA A 76 38.50 11.79 -11.46
CA ALA A 76 37.59 11.30 -10.43
C ALA A 76 37.74 9.80 -10.17
N THR A 77 37.38 9.38 -8.97
CA THR A 77 37.32 7.96 -8.57
C THR A 77 35.90 7.60 -8.17
N VAL A 78 35.42 6.46 -8.66
CA VAL A 78 34.12 5.89 -8.35
C VAL A 78 34.31 4.50 -7.77
N GLU A 79 33.61 4.19 -6.70
CA GLU A 79 33.59 2.85 -6.11
C GLU A 79 32.32 2.12 -6.56
N ALA A 80 32.48 0.96 -7.18
CA ALA A 80 31.38 0.03 -7.46
C ALA A 80 31.29 -0.97 -6.29
N THR A 81 30.17 -0.97 -5.58
CA THR A 81 30.03 -1.70 -4.33
C THR A 81 28.64 -2.32 -4.14
N MET A 82 28.52 -3.11 -3.07
CA MET A 82 27.27 -3.68 -2.58
C MET A 82 26.93 -3.10 -1.19
N LEU A 83 25.74 -2.55 -1.05
CA LEU A 83 25.23 -2.06 0.24
C LEU A 83 24.60 -3.20 1.03
N SER A 84 24.76 -3.17 2.36
CA SER A 84 24.12 -4.14 3.27
C SER A 84 22.59 -4.05 3.29
N SER A 85 22.04 -2.92 2.81
CA SER A 85 20.62 -2.68 2.58
C SER A 85 20.46 -1.60 1.51
N ASP A 86 19.38 -1.66 0.74
CA ASP A 86 19.01 -0.59 -0.19
C ASP A 86 18.71 0.71 0.58
N GLN A 87 19.29 1.82 0.12
CA GLN A 87 19.11 3.16 0.68
C GLN A 87 18.30 4.09 -0.24
N GLY A 88 17.56 3.52 -1.20
CA GLY A 88 16.72 4.23 -2.16
C GLY A 88 17.23 4.18 -3.60
N ALA A 89 18.42 3.64 -3.85
CA ALA A 89 19.06 3.57 -5.17
C ALA A 89 19.49 2.15 -5.59
N GLY A 90 19.03 1.12 -4.88
CA GLY A 90 19.43 -0.26 -5.06
C GLY A 90 20.58 -0.69 -4.14
N GLN A 91 20.87 -1.99 -4.12
CA GLN A 91 21.98 -2.54 -3.32
C GLN A 91 23.30 -2.53 -4.08
N HIS A 92 23.28 -2.61 -5.41
CA HIS A 92 24.48 -2.56 -6.25
C HIS A 92 24.62 -1.15 -6.81
N VAL A 93 25.64 -0.43 -6.36
CA VAL A 93 25.74 1.01 -6.62
C VAL A 93 27.12 1.43 -7.09
N ASN A 94 27.15 2.46 -7.94
CA ASN A 94 28.34 3.26 -8.18
C ASN A 94 28.27 4.48 -7.25
N THR A 95 29.34 4.77 -6.51
CA THR A 95 29.42 5.95 -5.65
C THR A 95 30.75 6.66 -5.83
N PRO A 96 30.77 7.95 -6.23
CA PRO A 96 29.62 8.75 -6.65
C PRO A 96 28.92 8.20 -7.91
N ALA A 97 27.59 8.24 -7.94
CA ALA A 97 26.81 7.79 -9.09
C ALA A 97 26.82 8.82 -10.24
N VAL A 98 26.93 10.11 -9.90
CA VAL A 98 27.10 11.22 -10.85
C VAL A 98 28.47 11.87 -10.65
N VAL A 99 29.23 12.03 -11.73
CA VAL A 99 30.55 12.68 -11.67
C VAL A 99 30.67 13.76 -12.75
N TRP A 100 31.05 14.97 -12.34
CA TRP A 100 31.35 16.08 -13.24
C TRP A 100 32.85 16.24 -13.43
N VAL A 101 33.31 16.18 -14.69
CA VAL A 101 34.73 16.22 -15.03
C VAL A 101 35.06 17.19 -16.14
N GLU A 102 36.31 17.65 -16.18
CA GLU A 102 36.85 18.44 -17.29
C GLU A 102 37.01 17.59 -18.56
N GLN A 103 36.99 18.22 -19.74
CA GLN A 103 37.33 17.54 -20.98
C GLN A 103 38.78 17.01 -20.92
N GLY A 104 38.96 15.73 -21.24
CA GLY A 104 40.25 15.03 -21.16
C GLY A 104 40.56 14.47 -19.76
N ALA A 105 39.65 14.61 -18.80
CA ALA A 105 39.79 13.97 -17.49
C ALA A 105 39.67 12.45 -17.60
N THR A 106 40.30 11.76 -16.65
CA THR A 106 40.19 10.30 -16.49
C THR A 106 39.36 9.99 -15.25
N VAL A 107 38.39 9.08 -15.41
CA VAL A 107 37.63 8.51 -14.30
C VAL A 107 38.10 7.07 -14.08
N THR A 108 38.36 6.74 -12.82
CA THR A 108 38.77 5.41 -12.38
C THR A 108 37.67 4.78 -11.55
N TRP A 109 37.16 3.63 -11.97
CA TRP A 109 36.22 2.82 -11.19
C TRP A 109 36.97 1.71 -10.48
N ASN A 110 36.82 1.61 -9.16
CA ASN A 110 37.34 0.51 -8.36
C ASN A 110 36.18 -0.41 -7.95
N ILE A 111 36.38 -1.72 -8.05
CA ILE A 111 35.40 -2.69 -7.56
C ILE A 111 35.68 -2.96 -6.09
N ALA A 112 34.90 -2.37 -5.19
CA ALA A 112 35.08 -2.54 -3.75
C ALA A 112 34.56 -3.90 -3.28
N GLU A 113 33.37 -4.29 -3.75
CA GLU A 113 32.70 -5.54 -3.40
C GLU A 113 32.04 -6.17 -4.63
N GLY A 114 31.75 -7.47 -4.58
CA GLY A 114 31.02 -8.15 -5.64
C GLY A 114 31.77 -8.29 -6.98
N SER A 115 31.01 -8.33 -8.07
CA SER A 115 31.52 -8.37 -9.44
C SER A 115 30.69 -7.46 -10.32
N HIS A 116 31.31 -6.48 -10.95
CA HIS A 116 30.63 -5.40 -11.66
C HIS A 116 31.29 -5.12 -13.01
N SER A 117 30.58 -4.45 -13.90
CA SER A 117 31.15 -3.87 -15.12
C SER A 117 30.82 -2.39 -15.21
N ILE A 118 31.62 -1.67 -15.98
CA ILE A 118 31.43 -0.28 -16.36
C ILE A 118 31.31 -0.27 -17.88
N THR A 119 30.08 -0.19 -18.37
CA THR A 119 29.76 -0.34 -19.80
C THR A 119 28.93 0.85 -20.26
N ALA A 120 29.36 1.52 -21.33
CA ALA A 120 28.61 2.66 -21.89
C ALA A 120 27.27 2.23 -22.49
N TYR A 121 26.22 3.05 -22.38
CA TYR A 121 25.02 2.88 -23.20
C TYR A 121 25.35 3.23 -24.66
N HIS A 122 25.68 2.21 -25.45
CA HIS A 122 26.12 2.34 -26.83
C HIS A 122 25.70 1.13 -27.68
N PRO A 123 25.40 1.30 -28.99
CA PRO A 123 25.03 0.20 -29.88
C PRO A 123 26.05 -0.93 -29.99
N ASP A 124 27.33 -0.66 -29.73
CA ASP A 124 28.39 -1.68 -29.69
C ASP A 124 28.17 -2.73 -28.58
N PHE A 125 27.29 -2.43 -27.61
CA PHE A 125 26.96 -3.29 -26.48
C PHE A 125 25.46 -3.63 -26.42
N ASP A 126 24.78 -3.61 -27.58
CA ASP A 126 23.35 -3.92 -27.70
C ASP A 126 22.46 -3.00 -26.83
N ARG A 127 22.82 -1.72 -26.73
CA ARG A 127 22.07 -0.69 -26.01
C ARG A 127 21.84 0.55 -26.89
N SER A 128 20.82 1.33 -26.53
CA SER A 128 20.55 2.62 -27.14
C SER A 128 21.76 3.55 -26.97
N LEU A 129 22.00 4.42 -27.97
CA LEU A 129 23.11 5.38 -27.93
C LEU A 129 22.80 6.47 -26.90
N ARG A 130 23.49 6.49 -25.76
CA ARG A 130 23.29 7.48 -24.69
C ARG A 130 24.60 8.07 -24.14
N ILE A 131 25.57 8.18 -25.04
CA ILE A 131 26.81 8.94 -24.88
C ILE A 131 26.91 9.96 -26.03
N PRO A 132 27.80 10.96 -25.99
CA PRO A 132 27.92 11.96 -27.05
C PRO A 132 28.22 11.32 -28.41
N GLU A 133 27.61 11.85 -29.47
CA GLU A 133 27.84 11.35 -30.83
C GLU A 133 29.33 11.48 -31.22
N GLY A 134 29.92 10.37 -31.67
CA GLY A 134 31.34 10.32 -32.04
C GLY A 134 32.30 10.14 -30.87
N ALA A 135 31.81 10.03 -29.63
CA ALA A 135 32.64 9.62 -28.49
C ALA A 135 33.03 8.14 -28.60
N THR A 136 34.19 7.79 -28.05
CA THR A 136 34.65 6.40 -27.98
C THR A 136 33.83 5.65 -26.94
N SER A 137 33.13 4.57 -27.33
CA SER A 137 32.44 3.69 -26.39
C SER A 137 33.42 2.93 -25.49
N PHE A 138 33.00 2.56 -24.29
CA PHE A 138 33.85 1.83 -23.33
C PHE A 138 33.12 0.67 -22.66
N ASP A 139 33.87 -0.38 -22.34
CA ASP A 139 33.42 -1.54 -21.57
C ASP A 139 34.61 -2.14 -20.82
N SER A 140 34.47 -2.27 -19.50
CA SER A 140 35.49 -2.91 -18.67
C SER A 140 35.48 -4.43 -18.76
N GLY A 141 34.39 -5.03 -19.26
CA GLY A 141 34.07 -6.42 -18.95
C GLY A 141 33.71 -6.62 -17.46
N ILE A 142 33.44 -7.85 -17.05
CA ILE A 142 33.16 -8.16 -15.64
C ILE A 142 34.48 -8.12 -14.86
N LEU A 143 34.55 -7.26 -13.86
CA LEU A 143 35.65 -7.09 -12.92
C LEU A 143 35.23 -7.60 -11.53
N SER A 144 36.19 -8.17 -10.79
CA SER A 144 36.02 -8.68 -9.43
C SER A 144 36.52 -7.67 -8.39
N ALA A 145 36.10 -7.85 -7.13
CA ALA A 145 36.56 -7.03 -6.01
C ALA A 145 38.11 -6.90 -5.97
N GLY A 146 38.58 -5.67 -5.88
CA GLY A 146 40.00 -5.29 -5.91
C GLY A 146 40.55 -4.96 -7.31
N GLU A 147 39.79 -5.18 -8.38
CA GLU A 147 40.15 -4.74 -9.74
C GLU A 147 39.63 -3.33 -10.03
N SER A 148 40.18 -2.68 -11.06
CA SER A 148 39.79 -1.34 -11.47
C SER A 148 39.75 -1.16 -12.99
N PHE A 149 39.00 -0.15 -13.44
CA PHE A 149 38.88 0.27 -14.83
C PHE A 149 39.09 1.78 -14.95
N GLU A 150 39.78 2.22 -15.99
CA GLU A 150 40.00 3.65 -16.27
C GLU A 150 39.51 4.01 -17.66
N HIS A 151 38.87 5.17 -17.78
CA HIS A 151 38.48 5.73 -19.07
C HIS A 151 38.74 7.25 -19.11
N THR A 152 39.32 7.72 -20.21
CA THR A 152 39.59 9.14 -20.48
C THR A 152 38.49 9.72 -21.36
N PHE A 153 37.88 10.82 -20.92
CA PHE A 153 36.72 11.42 -21.54
C PHE A 153 37.09 12.63 -22.40
N ASP A 154 37.43 12.40 -23.68
CA ASP A 154 37.92 13.46 -24.58
C ASP A 154 36.81 14.28 -25.27
N THR A 155 35.58 13.77 -25.30
CA THR A 155 34.44 14.45 -25.98
C THR A 155 33.49 15.05 -24.93
N PRO A 156 33.18 16.35 -24.97
CA PRO A 156 32.21 16.95 -24.06
C PRO A 156 30.81 16.36 -24.21
N GLY A 157 30.05 16.34 -23.12
CA GLY A 157 28.67 15.88 -23.08
C GLY A 157 28.42 14.86 -21.96
N VAL A 158 27.29 14.17 -22.05
CA VAL A 158 26.75 13.34 -20.96
C VAL A 158 26.84 11.87 -21.34
N TYR A 159 27.48 11.09 -20.48
CA TYR A 159 27.76 9.68 -20.69
C TYR A 159 27.00 8.84 -19.69
N ASN A 160 25.97 8.16 -20.16
CA ASN A 160 25.24 7.17 -19.37
C ASN A 160 25.99 5.83 -19.45
N TYR A 161 26.17 5.17 -18.32
CA TYR A 161 26.77 3.83 -18.27
C TYR A 161 26.00 2.91 -17.32
N PHE A 162 26.20 1.61 -17.46
CA PHE A 162 25.53 0.57 -16.69
C PHE A 162 26.46 -0.58 -16.34
N CYS A 163 26.02 -1.38 -15.38
CA CYS A 163 26.64 -2.64 -15.00
C CYS A 163 25.88 -3.81 -15.63
N ARG A 164 26.51 -4.53 -16.58
CA ARG A 164 25.88 -5.65 -17.33
C ARG A 164 25.13 -6.67 -16.46
N PRO A 165 25.68 -7.18 -15.32
CA PRO A 165 24.96 -8.14 -14.49
C PRO A 165 23.86 -7.51 -13.62
N HIS A 166 23.87 -6.20 -13.40
CA HIS A 166 23.01 -5.53 -12.41
C HIS A 166 22.18 -4.37 -13.00
N GLU A 167 22.16 -4.20 -14.31
CA GLU A 167 21.36 -3.18 -15.00
C GLU A 167 19.86 -3.36 -14.70
N GLY A 168 19.36 -4.60 -14.79
CA GLY A 168 17.97 -4.92 -14.41
C GLY A 168 17.65 -4.68 -12.93
N LEU A 169 18.67 -4.43 -12.10
CA LEU A 169 18.54 -4.05 -10.69
C LEU A 169 18.79 -2.56 -10.45
N GLY A 170 18.89 -1.75 -11.52
CA GLY A 170 19.04 -0.30 -11.44
C GLY A 170 20.48 0.21 -11.28
N MET A 171 21.51 -0.65 -11.43
CA MET A 171 22.91 -0.22 -11.29
C MET A 171 23.41 0.51 -12.56
N VAL A 172 23.22 1.82 -12.56
CA VAL A 172 23.65 2.75 -13.61
C VAL A 172 24.56 3.85 -13.04
N GLY A 173 25.11 4.69 -13.89
CA GLY A 173 25.89 5.85 -13.50
C GLY A 173 26.00 6.89 -14.61
N LEU A 174 26.46 8.08 -14.23
CA LEU A 174 26.52 9.25 -15.08
C LEU A 174 27.89 9.94 -15.00
N VAL A 175 28.52 10.21 -16.14
CA VAL A 175 29.68 11.10 -16.24
C VAL A 175 29.32 12.30 -17.12
N VAL A 176 29.45 13.51 -16.56
CA VAL A 176 29.22 14.78 -17.26
C VAL A 176 30.57 15.43 -17.56
N VAL A 177 30.85 15.63 -18.85
CA VAL A 177 32.15 16.16 -19.31
C VAL A 177 31.96 17.59 -19.80
N GLY A 178 32.51 18.55 -19.05
CA GLY A 178 32.32 19.97 -19.33
C GLY A 178 30.92 20.46 -18.96
N GLN A 179 30.14 20.88 -19.95
CA GLN A 179 28.77 21.37 -19.76
C GLN A 179 27.79 20.42 -20.47
N PRO A 180 26.61 20.13 -19.89
CA PRO A 180 25.61 19.25 -20.50
C PRO A 180 24.92 19.98 -21.66
N GLN A 181 25.58 20.04 -22.82
CA GLN A 181 25.05 20.69 -24.02
C GLN A 181 24.35 19.69 -24.94
N GLY A 182 23.19 19.19 -24.51
CA GLY A 182 22.35 18.28 -25.31
C GLY A 182 23.04 16.97 -25.73
N GLY A 183 22.40 16.25 -26.65
CA GLY A 183 22.88 14.97 -27.17
C GLY A 183 22.16 13.76 -26.55
N PRO A 184 22.47 12.54 -27.01
CA PRO A 184 21.66 11.36 -26.67
C PRO A 184 21.62 11.03 -25.18
N GLY A 185 22.70 11.34 -24.44
CA GLY A 185 22.77 11.13 -22.99
C GLY A 185 21.88 12.06 -22.14
N THR A 186 21.30 13.12 -22.73
CA THR A 186 20.46 14.11 -22.02
C THR A 186 18.98 14.02 -22.37
N THR A 187 18.56 12.96 -23.05
CA THR A 187 17.17 12.78 -23.52
C THR A 187 16.33 12.00 -22.50
N ALA A 188 15.00 11.96 -22.66
CA ALA A 188 14.12 11.13 -21.83
C ALA A 188 14.49 9.65 -21.94
N VAL A 189 14.21 8.86 -20.90
CA VAL A 189 14.71 7.48 -20.75
C VAL A 189 13.73 6.42 -21.27
N ASP A 190 12.94 6.79 -22.27
CA ASP A 190 11.89 5.94 -22.85
C ASP A 190 12.45 4.82 -23.74
N ASP A 191 13.74 4.88 -24.04
CA ASP A 191 14.47 3.94 -24.91
C ASP A 191 15.15 2.79 -24.14
N ILE A 192 15.00 2.74 -22.81
CA ILE A 192 15.50 1.67 -21.95
C ILE A 192 14.32 0.81 -21.46
N GLU A 193 14.24 -0.42 -21.97
CA GLU A 193 13.15 -1.38 -21.66
C GLU A 193 13.16 -1.88 -20.20
N LEU A 194 14.31 -1.80 -19.51
CA LEU A 194 14.47 -2.26 -18.13
C LEU A 194 14.03 -1.15 -17.16
N SER A 195 12.87 -1.32 -16.55
CA SER A 195 12.23 -0.31 -15.70
C SER A 195 13.13 0.23 -14.58
N ALA A 196 13.85 -0.63 -13.86
CA ALA A 196 14.76 -0.21 -12.78
C ALA A 196 15.95 0.62 -13.30
N ALA A 197 16.55 0.23 -14.43
CA ALA A 197 17.64 0.99 -15.05
C ALA A 197 17.15 2.35 -15.55
N ALA A 198 15.98 2.36 -16.18
CA ALA A 198 15.36 3.57 -16.69
C ALA A 198 15.09 4.58 -15.56
N GLN A 199 14.48 4.11 -14.47
CA GLN A 199 14.17 4.93 -13.29
C GLN A 199 15.44 5.48 -12.62
N SER A 200 16.43 4.62 -12.36
CA SER A 200 17.70 5.05 -11.77
C SER A 200 18.38 6.09 -12.66
N LEU A 201 18.38 5.89 -13.98
CA LEU A 201 19.04 6.81 -14.90
C LEU A 201 18.31 8.16 -14.99
N THR A 202 16.98 8.17 -15.01
CA THR A 202 16.18 9.41 -14.90
C THR A 202 16.54 10.17 -13.64
N ARG A 203 16.57 9.50 -12.48
CA ARG A 203 16.96 10.10 -11.22
C ARG A 203 18.38 10.69 -11.26
N LEU A 204 19.35 10.00 -11.86
CA LEU A 204 20.71 10.53 -11.97
C LEU A 204 20.81 11.76 -12.88
N LEU A 205 19.99 11.81 -13.93
CA LEU A 205 19.89 13.00 -14.79
C LEU A 205 19.30 14.18 -14.01
N ASP A 206 18.30 13.93 -13.15
CA ASP A 206 17.73 14.95 -12.26
C ASP A 206 18.74 15.43 -11.19
N VAL A 207 19.50 14.50 -10.58
CA VAL A 207 20.60 14.84 -9.66
C VAL A 207 21.62 15.76 -10.36
N ALA A 208 21.93 15.48 -11.63
CA ALA A 208 22.80 16.32 -12.44
C ALA A 208 22.13 17.62 -12.94
N GLY A 209 20.86 17.88 -12.64
CA GLY A 209 20.12 19.04 -13.15
C GLY A 209 19.92 19.04 -14.67
N ILE A 210 19.90 17.86 -15.29
CA ILE A 210 19.73 17.66 -16.73
C ILE A 210 18.28 17.26 -17.01
N VAL A 211 17.44 18.26 -17.26
CA VAL A 211 16.00 18.07 -17.51
C VAL A 211 15.76 17.35 -18.83
N THR A 212 15.06 16.22 -18.79
CA THR A 212 14.73 15.41 -19.97
C THR A 212 13.34 15.73 -20.52
N SER A 213 13.21 16.94 -21.09
CA SER A 213 12.09 17.49 -21.90
C SER A 213 10.84 18.10 -21.20
N GLU A 214 10.21 18.99 -21.99
CA GLU A 214 9.10 19.95 -21.79
C GLU A 214 8.06 19.69 -20.67
N GLY A 215 8.50 19.74 -19.42
CA GLY A 215 7.67 20.06 -18.25
C GLY A 215 8.44 21.07 -17.40
N GLY A 216 7.87 22.22 -17.11
CA GLY A 216 8.57 23.29 -16.41
C GLY A 216 9.07 22.90 -15.02
N GLY A 217 10.30 23.30 -14.70
CA GLY A 217 10.83 23.38 -13.33
C GLY A 217 11.46 22.10 -12.79
N ALA A 218 12.64 22.23 -12.20
CA ALA A 218 13.11 21.27 -11.20
C ALA A 218 12.07 21.16 -10.06
N ASN A 219 11.81 19.94 -9.55
CA ASN A 219 10.98 19.62 -8.38
C ASN A 219 9.44 19.53 -8.57
N ALA A 220 8.89 18.99 -9.65
CA ALA A 220 7.45 18.68 -9.70
C ALA A 220 7.16 17.28 -9.13
N TYR A 221 6.32 17.21 -8.10
CA TYR A 221 5.80 15.95 -7.54
C TYR A 221 4.99 15.20 -8.61
N ALA A 222 5.52 14.06 -9.08
CA ALA A 222 5.01 13.34 -10.24
C ALA A 222 4.17 12.10 -9.86
N TRP A 223 3.60 11.45 -10.87
CA TRP A 223 2.81 10.22 -10.71
C TRP A 223 3.54 9.13 -9.91
N GLN A 224 4.84 8.96 -10.16
CA GLN A 224 5.67 7.99 -9.45
C GLN A 224 5.80 8.34 -7.97
N ASP A 225 5.97 9.62 -7.63
CA ASP A 225 6.05 10.08 -6.23
C ASP A 225 4.72 9.87 -5.52
N ALA A 226 3.61 10.24 -6.17
CA ALA A 226 2.26 10.05 -5.67
C ALA A 226 1.95 8.58 -5.39
N THR A 227 2.27 7.70 -6.34
CA THR A 227 2.00 6.25 -6.21
C THR A 227 2.95 5.58 -5.21
N TRP A 228 4.16 6.10 -5.04
CA TRP A 228 5.10 5.67 -4.00
C TRP A 228 4.61 6.07 -2.60
N ASP A 229 4.17 7.31 -2.41
CA ASP A 229 3.60 7.76 -1.14
C ASP A 229 2.30 7.03 -0.82
N SER A 230 1.45 6.79 -1.83
CA SER A 230 0.23 5.99 -1.70
C SER A 230 0.53 4.59 -1.11
N TYR A 231 1.57 3.92 -1.62
CA TYR A 231 2.03 2.63 -1.09
C TYR A 231 2.42 2.73 0.39
N TRP A 232 3.24 3.72 0.76
CA TRP A 232 3.73 3.87 2.12
C TRP A 232 2.64 4.31 3.10
N TYR A 233 1.79 5.26 2.72
CA TYR A 233 0.69 5.73 3.56
C TYR A 233 -0.31 4.62 3.79
N SER A 234 -0.52 3.76 2.79
CA SER A 234 -1.29 2.53 2.96
C SER A 234 -0.65 1.59 3.99
N LEU A 235 0.66 1.39 3.94
CA LEU A 235 1.39 0.55 4.89
C LEU A 235 1.35 1.13 6.32
N TYR A 236 1.41 2.45 6.45
CA TYR A 236 1.40 3.14 7.74
C TYR A 236 0.04 3.00 8.42
N ASN A 237 -1.05 3.25 7.69
CA ASN A 237 -2.41 3.09 8.19
C ASN A 237 -2.68 1.63 8.59
N MET A 238 -2.27 0.66 7.77
CA MET A 238 -2.38 -0.77 8.10
C MET A 238 -1.59 -1.13 9.37
N SER A 239 -0.28 -0.86 9.37
CA SER A 239 0.60 -1.29 10.46
C SER A 239 0.21 -0.66 11.79
N THR A 240 -0.19 0.61 11.76
CA THR A 240 -0.61 1.34 12.95
C THR A 240 -1.91 0.76 13.52
N ASN A 241 -2.92 0.54 12.68
CA ASN A 241 -4.21 0.02 13.13
C ASN A 241 -4.11 -1.44 13.59
N ILE A 242 -3.50 -2.31 12.78
CA ILE A 242 -3.52 -3.75 13.00
C ILE A 242 -2.54 -4.19 14.10
N ALA A 243 -1.41 -3.51 14.31
CA ALA A 243 -0.34 -4.04 15.16
C ALA A 243 0.27 -3.07 16.18
N MET A 244 0.00 -1.76 16.13
CA MET A 244 0.71 -0.78 16.97
C MET A 244 -0.19 -0.01 17.94
N SER A 245 -1.30 0.53 17.48
CA SER A 245 -2.13 1.50 18.24
C SER A 245 -2.81 0.93 19.48
N GLY A 246 -3.18 -0.36 19.44
CA GLY A 246 -4.08 -0.96 20.42
C GLY A 246 -5.52 -0.44 20.35
N ASN A 247 -5.90 0.32 19.31
CA ASN A 247 -7.25 0.87 19.13
C ASN A 247 -8.27 -0.19 18.68
N GLY A 248 -8.60 -1.10 19.59
CA GLY A 248 -9.56 -2.16 19.30
C GLY A 248 -9.49 -3.30 20.29
N VAL A 249 -10.25 -4.35 19.98
CA VAL A 249 -10.19 -5.59 20.71
C VAL A 249 -8.94 -6.35 20.28
N GLN A 250 -8.01 -6.50 21.22
CA GLN A 250 -6.71 -7.12 20.96
C GLN A 250 -6.79 -8.65 20.92
N PHE A 251 -5.92 -9.24 20.13
CA PHE A 251 -5.62 -10.66 20.11
C PHE A 251 -4.16 -10.89 20.57
N PRO A 252 -3.90 -11.88 21.42
CA PRO A 252 -4.86 -12.73 22.12
C PRO A 252 -5.67 -11.98 23.19
N HIS A 253 -6.98 -12.27 23.31
CA HIS A 253 -7.86 -11.64 24.30
C HIS A 253 -8.03 -12.48 25.58
N ASN A 254 -7.78 -13.79 25.52
CA ASN A 254 -7.93 -14.70 26.65
C ASN A 254 -6.81 -15.77 26.67
N GLU A 255 -6.72 -16.53 27.75
CA GLU A 255 -5.66 -17.53 27.95
C GLU A 255 -5.64 -18.61 26.87
N GLU A 256 -6.80 -19.00 26.36
CA GLU A 256 -6.94 -20.02 25.32
C GLU A 256 -6.40 -19.52 23.97
N GLN A 257 -6.78 -18.30 23.59
CA GLN A 257 -6.23 -17.62 22.42
C GLN A 257 -4.73 -17.40 22.56
N GLN A 258 -4.24 -17.08 23.78
CA GLN A 258 -2.82 -16.91 24.04
C GLN A 258 -2.06 -18.21 23.81
N GLN A 259 -2.56 -19.33 24.34
CA GLN A 259 -1.98 -20.65 24.12
C GLN A 259 -1.96 -21.03 22.63
N ALA A 260 -3.06 -20.77 21.91
CA ALA A 260 -3.13 -21.04 20.48
C ALA A 260 -2.13 -20.17 19.68
N PHE A 261 -1.99 -18.90 20.06
CA PHE A 261 -1.04 -17.99 19.44
C PHE A 261 0.42 -18.42 19.69
N ASP A 262 0.77 -18.72 20.95
CA ASP A 262 2.10 -19.17 21.35
C ASP A 262 2.52 -20.48 20.64
N GLN A 263 1.55 -21.32 20.28
CA GLN A 263 1.78 -22.53 19.48
C GLN A 263 1.99 -22.24 17.99
N ARG A 264 1.29 -21.24 17.42
CA ARG A 264 1.34 -20.92 15.99
C ARG A 264 2.54 -20.06 15.61
N VAL A 265 2.96 -19.13 16.46
CA VAL A 265 4.05 -18.18 16.16
C VAL A 265 5.37 -18.88 15.79
N PRO A 266 5.85 -19.91 16.50
CA PRO A 266 7.06 -20.63 16.10
C PRO A 266 6.98 -21.23 14.69
N GLY A 267 5.81 -21.75 14.31
CA GLY A 267 5.57 -22.27 12.96
C GLY A 267 5.60 -21.16 11.91
N MET A 268 4.98 -20.01 12.19
CA MET A 268 5.03 -18.85 11.29
C MET A 268 6.47 -18.37 11.07
N LEU A 269 7.23 -18.20 12.15
CA LEU A 269 8.64 -17.81 12.10
C LEU A 269 9.47 -18.79 11.26
N GLN A 270 9.28 -20.10 11.49
CA GLN A 270 9.98 -21.15 10.73
C GLN A 270 9.64 -21.10 9.23
N HIS A 271 8.37 -20.96 8.86
CA HIS A 271 7.96 -20.91 7.45
C HIS A 271 8.34 -19.60 6.77
N ALA A 272 8.50 -18.52 7.54
CA ALA A 272 8.84 -17.21 7.03
C ALA A 272 10.35 -16.94 6.96
N ASP A 273 11.19 -17.92 7.33
CA ASP A 273 12.65 -17.80 7.37
C ASP A 273 13.13 -16.61 8.22
N VAL A 274 12.43 -16.33 9.34
CA VAL A 274 12.79 -15.25 10.27
C VAL A 274 12.79 -15.76 11.71
N ASP A 275 13.78 -15.33 12.49
CA ASP A 275 13.93 -15.82 13.87
C ASP A 275 13.03 -15.10 14.88
N LYS A 276 12.43 -13.97 14.49
CA LYS A 276 11.63 -13.13 15.38
C LYS A 276 10.63 -12.25 14.61
N PRO A 277 9.49 -11.87 15.24
CA PRO A 277 8.53 -10.95 14.62
C PRO A 277 9.13 -9.57 14.30
N PRO A 278 8.59 -8.84 13.32
CA PRO A 278 9.10 -7.51 12.93
C PRO A 278 8.75 -6.39 13.91
N ILE A 279 7.83 -6.64 14.85
CA ILE A 279 7.38 -5.69 15.88
C ILE A 279 7.52 -6.35 17.23
N LYS A 280 8.03 -5.62 18.22
CA LYS A 280 8.10 -6.07 19.60
C LYS A 280 6.79 -5.73 20.33
N ASN A 281 6.28 -6.68 21.12
CA ASN A 281 5.02 -6.57 21.88
C ASN A 281 3.84 -6.05 21.03
N PRO A 282 3.53 -6.66 19.87
CA PRO A 282 2.53 -6.14 18.96
C PRO A 282 1.14 -6.10 19.61
N ASN A 283 0.45 -4.99 19.41
CA ASN A 283 -0.96 -4.81 19.77
C ASN A 283 -1.85 -5.34 18.64
N LEU A 284 -1.85 -6.65 18.42
CA LEU A 284 -2.57 -7.26 17.28
C LEU A 284 -4.08 -7.03 17.44
N ASN A 285 -4.70 -6.40 16.46
CA ASN A 285 -6.10 -6.01 16.50
C ASN A 285 -6.98 -7.05 15.78
N MET A 286 -7.92 -7.68 16.49
CA MET A 286 -8.90 -8.58 15.88
C MET A 286 -10.22 -7.90 15.52
N ALA A 287 -10.56 -6.80 16.19
CA ALA A 287 -11.75 -5.99 15.89
C ALA A 287 -11.48 -4.54 16.28
N ALA A 288 -11.17 -3.72 15.30
CA ALA A 288 -10.80 -2.33 15.51
C ALA A 288 -12.02 -1.49 15.94
N PHE A 289 -11.78 -0.58 16.90
CA PHE A 289 -12.81 0.37 17.32
C PHE A 289 -13.15 1.34 16.17
N THR A 290 -14.37 1.89 16.15
CA THR A 290 -14.84 2.76 15.06
C THR A 290 -13.99 4.02 14.95
N GLU A 291 -13.66 4.63 16.09
CA GLU A 291 -12.83 5.85 16.20
C GLU A 291 -11.75 5.73 17.28
N GLY A 292 -10.65 6.47 17.11
CA GLY A 292 -9.58 6.63 18.10
C GLY A 292 -8.82 7.96 17.99
N ASP A 293 -8.08 8.30 19.06
CA ASP A 293 -7.15 9.44 19.10
C ASP A 293 -5.71 8.94 18.86
N PRO A 294 -5.08 9.28 17.72
CA PRO A 294 -3.77 8.76 17.35
C PRO A 294 -2.57 9.48 17.97
N HIS A 295 -2.79 10.34 18.96
CA HIS A 295 -1.73 10.88 19.80
C HIS A 295 -1.11 9.78 20.69
N PHE A 296 0.23 9.75 20.75
CA PHE A 296 0.92 8.81 21.63
C PHE A 296 0.77 9.22 23.09
N THR A 297 0.53 8.23 23.96
CA THR A 297 0.40 8.45 25.41
C THR A 297 1.74 8.51 26.14
N GLN A 298 2.85 8.23 25.44
CA GLN A 298 4.21 8.22 25.95
C GLN A 298 5.21 8.32 24.78
N GLN A 299 6.49 8.54 25.10
CA GLN A 299 7.54 8.63 24.07
C GLN A 299 7.60 7.36 23.22
N PRO A 300 7.42 7.45 21.89
CA PRO A 300 7.42 6.29 21.01
C PRO A 300 8.84 5.74 20.80
N VAL A 301 8.96 4.42 20.77
CA VAL A 301 10.19 3.69 20.45
C VAL A 301 10.04 3.03 19.08
N PHE A 302 10.58 3.70 18.06
CA PHE A 302 10.57 3.21 16.68
C PHE A 302 11.71 2.23 16.36
N ASP A 303 12.77 2.22 17.17
CA ASP A 303 13.83 1.23 17.16
C ASP A 303 14.24 0.88 18.60
N SER A 304 14.05 -0.38 18.98
CA SER A 304 14.40 -0.89 20.31
C SER A 304 15.87 -1.32 20.46
N GLY A 305 16.73 -0.94 19.51
CA GLY A 305 18.15 -1.31 19.44
C GLY A 305 18.42 -2.54 18.57
N ASP A 306 17.41 -3.01 17.86
CA ASP A 306 17.49 -4.18 16.97
C ASP A 306 16.71 -4.00 15.65
N GLY A 307 16.43 -2.74 15.30
CA GLY A 307 15.75 -2.34 14.06
C GLY A 307 14.23 -2.48 14.09
N ARG A 308 13.62 -2.74 15.25
CA ARG A 308 12.18 -2.99 15.39
C ARG A 308 11.49 -1.99 16.33
N PRO A 309 10.28 -1.52 15.99
CA PRO A 309 9.48 -0.72 16.89
C PRO A 309 8.93 -1.56 18.05
N ASP A 310 8.74 -0.93 19.22
CA ASP A 310 8.08 -1.53 20.39
C ASP A 310 6.66 -0.97 20.51
N ALA A 311 5.67 -1.76 20.08
CA ALA A 311 4.27 -1.34 20.04
C ALA A 311 3.68 -1.02 21.42
N ALA A 312 4.28 -1.52 22.51
CA ALA A 312 3.91 -1.13 23.87
C ALA A 312 4.13 0.38 24.15
N THR A 313 4.88 1.07 23.30
CA THR A 313 5.12 2.52 23.38
C THR A 313 4.35 3.33 22.34
N LEU A 314 3.60 2.66 21.47
CA LEU A 314 2.86 3.27 20.36
C LEU A 314 1.34 3.27 20.60
N THR A 315 0.93 3.01 21.83
CA THR A 315 -0.47 2.94 22.23
C THR A 315 -1.13 4.31 22.20
N TRP A 316 -2.38 4.32 21.76
CA TRP A 316 -3.26 5.49 21.78
C TRP A 316 -4.00 5.62 23.12
N ASP A 317 -4.58 6.80 23.38
CA ASP A 317 -5.42 7.01 24.56
C ASP A 317 -6.78 6.31 24.41
N MET A 318 -6.89 5.12 25.01
CA MET A 318 -8.12 4.33 25.00
C MET A 318 -9.31 5.04 25.67
N SER A 319 -9.09 6.08 26.48
CA SER A 319 -10.20 6.87 27.04
C SER A 319 -10.89 7.77 26.00
N LYS A 320 -10.18 8.07 24.91
CA LYS A 320 -10.66 8.84 23.75
C LYS A 320 -11.01 7.97 22.54
N SER A 321 -10.98 6.64 22.71
CA SER A 321 -11.45 5.71 21.69
C SER A 321 -12.94 5.43 21.89
N SER A 322 -13.65 5.18 20.79
CA SER A 322 -15.10 4.90 20.79
C SER A 322 -15.50 3.69 21.66
N LYS A 323 -14.61 2.68 21.79
CA LYS A 323 -14.86 1.40 22.45
C LYS A 323 -16.02 0.60 21.85
N VAL A 324 -16.38 0.95 20.63
CA VAL A 324 -17.45 0.34 19.82
C VAL A 324 -16.80 -0.19 18.56
N VAL A 325 -17.24 -1.35 18.11
CA VAL A 325 -16.84 -1.95 16.82
C VAL A 325 -18.06 -1.95 15.89
N SER A 326 -17.82 -1.82 14.58
CA SER A 326 -18.86 -1.93 13.56
C SER A 326 -18.45 -2.92 12.47
N PRO A 327 -19.39 -3.44 11.66
CA PRO A 327 -19.02 -4.31 10.55
C PRO A 327 -18.07 -3.63 9.57
N SER A 328 -18.23 -2.33 9.29
CA SER A 328 -17.30 -1.61 8.41
C SER A 328 -15.92 -1.44 9.03
N SER A 329 -15.80 -1.17 10.34
CA SER A 329 -14.49 -1.06 10.98
C SER A 329 -13.73 -2.38 10.94
N VAL A 330 -14.44 -3.50 11.12
CA VAL A 330 -13.88 -4.85 11.02
C VAL A 330 -13.53 -5.21 9.56
N ALA A 331 -14.47 -5.02 8.64
CA ALA A 331 -14.32 -5.43 7.25
C ALA A 331 -13.17 -4.69 6.55
N TRP A 332 -13.11 -3.35 6.64
CA TRP A 332 -12.03 -2.59 6.01
C TRP A 332 -10.67 -2.87 6.66
N THR A 333 -10.62 -3.16 7.97
CA THR A 333 -9.40 -3.59 8.66
C THR A 333 -8.87 -4.91 8.11
N HIS A 334 -9.72 -5.91 8.01
CA HIS A 334 -9.27 -7.24 7.59
C HIS A 334 -9.11 -7.35 6.07
N LEU A 335 -9.89 -6.62 5.27
CA LEU A 335 -9.62 -6.46 3.84
C LEU A 335 -8.24 -5.84 3.63
N LYS A 336 -7.91 -4.78 4.36
CA LYS A 336 -6.57 -4.16 4.33
C LYS A 336 -5.47 -5.18 4.65
N GLY A 337 -5.70 -6.04 5.64
CA GLY A 337 -4.80 -7.14 5.97
C GLY A 337 -4.63 -8.16 4.83
N VAL A 338 -5.74 -8.60 4.21
CA VAL A 338 -5.75 -9.54 3.08
C VAL A 338 -5.03 -8.95 1.87
N THR A 339 -5.36 -7.71 1.49
CA THR A 339 -4.71 -6.99 0.40
C THR A 339 -3.20 -6.86 0.63
N TRP A 340 -2.76 -6.51 1.84
CA TRP A 340 -1.32 -6.47 2.16
C TRP A 340 -0.68 -7.85 2.19
N ALA A 341 -1.38 -8.90 2.62
CA ALA A 341 -0.84 -10.26 2.57
C ALA A 341 -0.56 -10.69 1.12
N LYS A 342 -1.48 -10.40 0.20
CA LYS A 342 -1.28 -10.58 -1.25
C LYS A 342 -0.10 -9.76 -1.75
N ASN A 343 -0.06 -8.47 -1.39
CA ASN A 343 1.02 -7.57 -1.80
C ASN A 343 2.40 -8.03 -1.29
N PHE A 344 2.50 -8.49 -0.04
CA PHE A 344 3.76 -9.02 0.49
C PHE A 344 4.21 -10.24 -0.29
N GLN A 345 3.30 -11.17 -0.61
CA GLN A 345 3.65 -12.33 -1.42
C GLN A 345 4.12 -11.96 -2.81
N LYS A 346 3.50 -10.95 -3.43
CA LYS A 346 3.94 -10.43 -4.73
C LYS A 346 5.39 -9.96 -4.72
N HIS A 347 5.88 -9.49 -3.57
CA HIS A 347 7.19 -8.87 -3.43
C HIS A 347 8.10 -9.59 -2.43
N PHE A 348 7.94 -10.92 -2.23
CA PHE A 348 8.79 -11.68 -1.29
C PHE A 348 10.28 -11.62 -1.63
N GLU A 349 10.62 -11.54 -2.92
CA GLU A 349 12.00 -11.56 -3.40
C GLU A 349 12.63 -10.16 -3.46
N THR A 350 11.80 -9.13 -3.50
CA THR A 350 12.25 -7.73 -3.70
C THR A 350 12.21 -6.92 -2.41
N LEU A 351 11.26 -7.19 -1.50
CA LEU A 351 11.19 -6.47 -0.22
C LEU A 351 12.37 -6.80 0.70
N PRO A 352 12.95 -5.81 1.41
CA PRO A 352 14.06 -6.04 2.33
C PRO A 352 13.73 -7.09 3.41
N PRO A 353 14.68 -7.96 3.81
CA PRO A 353 14.46 -8.98 4.84
C PRO A 353 13.91 -8.44 6.17
N GLY A 354 14.29 -7.21 6.56
CA GLY A 354 13.81 -6.54 7.76
C GLY A 354 12.29 -6.27 7.79
N ILE A 355 11.63 -6.26 6.63
CA ILE A 355 10.17 -6.18 6.54
C ILE A 355 9.51 -7.47 7.05
N ALA A 356 10.19 -8.62 6.95
CA ALA A 356 9.66 -9.94 7.25
C ALA A 356 8.33 -10.22 6.50
N ALA A 357 8.33 -9.97 5.18
CA ALA A 357 7.13 -10.01 4.33
C ALA A 357 6.35 -11.33 4.44
N LYS A 358 7.05 -12.48 4.43
CA LYS A 358 6.44 -13.81 4.63
C LYS A 358 5.69 -13.91 5.96
N PHE A 359 6.31 -13.50 7.06
CA PHE A 359 5.69 -13.53 8.39
C PHE A 359 4.47 -12.60 8.46
N ARG A 360 4.57 -11.40 7.88
CA ARG A 360 3.44 -10.46 7.80
C ARG A 360 2.27 -11.04 7.01
N ALA A 361 2.52 -11.67 5.87
CA ALA A 361 1.47 -12.31 5.07
C ALA A 361 0.71 -13.38 5.89
N GLN A 362 1.42 -14.23 6.63
CA GLN A 362 0.83 -15.25 7.50
C GLN A 362 0.03 -14.67 8.66
N MET A 363 0.59 -13.65 9.32
CA MET A 363 -0.05 -12.98 10.45
C MET A 363 -1.32 -12.24 10.06
N LEU A 364 -1.28 -11.45 8.99
CA LEU A 364 -2.43 -10.69 8.50
C LEU A 364 -3.57 -11.63 8.07
N THR A 365 -3.23 -12.70 7.35
CA THR A 365 -4.20 -13.73 6.95
C THR A 365 -4.81 -14.47 8.13
N THR A 366 -4.01 -14.73 9.18
CA THR A 366 -4.50 -15.36 10.41
C THR A 366 -5.44 -14.42 11.17
N LEU A 367 -5.11 -13.13 11.29
CA LEU A 367 -5.97 -12.14 11.94
C LEU A 367 -7.30 -11.94 11.21
N ALA A 368 -7.31 -11.93 9.88
CA ALA A 368 -8.54 -11.87 9.09
C ALA A 368 -9.49 -13.03 9.42
N GLN A 369 -8.96 -14.25 9.58
CA GLN A 369 -9.76 -15.41 9.97
C GLN A 369 -10.22 -15.36 11.43
N ILE A 370 -9.39 -14.85 12.34
CA ILE A 370 -9.78 -14.63 13.75
C ILE A 370 -10.91 -13.61 13.84
N GLY A 371 -10.77 -12.48 13.14
CA GLY A 371 -11.79 -11.42 13.06
C GLY A 371 -13.11 -11.94 12.50
N THR A 372 -13.05 -12.69 11.38
CA THR A 372 -14.20 -13.37 10.78
C THR A 372 -14.88 -14.31 11.77
N ASN A 373 -14.10 -15.14 12.48
CA ASN A 373 -14.66 -16.07 13.44
C ASN A 373 -15.32 -15.35 14.63
N ALA A 374 -14.67 -14.34 15.18
CA ALA A 374 -15.19 -13.57 16.32
C ALA A 374 -16.47 -12.80 15.96
N THR A 375 -16.51 -12.19 14.78
CA THR A 375 -17.58 -11.24 14.42
C THR A 375 -18.75 -11.90 13.71
N LEU A 376 -18.51 -12.95 12.92
CA LEU A 376 -19.53 -13.59 12.08
C LEU A 376 -19.85 -15.05 12.44
N ILE A 377 -18.98 -15.79 13.15
CA ILE A 377 -19.14 -17.27 13.30
C ILE A 377 -19.34 -17.75 14.75
N ALA A 378 -18.68 -17.19 15.75
CA ALA A 378 -18.66 -17.79 17.10
C ALA A 378 -18.73 -16.78 18.26
N GLY A 379 -18.47 -15.49 18.05
CA GLY A 379 -18.45 -14.50 19.14
C GLY A 379 -19.83 -13.99 19.58
N GLY A 380 -19.84 -12.89 20.34
CA GLY A 380 -21.07 -12.25 20.86
C GLY A 380 -21.65 -12.94 22.10
N PRO A 381 -22.54 -12.26 22.86
CA PRO A 381 -23.13 -12.79 24.10
C PRO A 381 -23.99 -14.05 23.87
N ASP A 382 -24.55 -14.23 22.68
CA ASP A 382 -25.45 -15.34 22.34
C ASP A 382 -24.75 -16.48 21.58
N GLY A 383 -23.42 -16.43 21.42
CA GLY A 383 -22.63 -17.45 20.71
C GLY A 383 -22.91 -17.50 19.20
N ASN A 384 -23.37 -16.39 18.64
CA ASN A 384 -23.87 -16.24 17.29
C ASN A 384 -23.14 -15.12 16.54
N GLY A 385 -21.85 -14.88 16.74
CA GLY A 385 -21.11 -13.78 16.11
C GLY A 385 -21.42 -12.43 16.75
N ALA A 386 -20.40 -11.61 17.04
CA ALA A 386 -20.59 -10.35 17.74
C ALA A 386 -21.35 -9.28 16.92
N LEU A 387 -21.40 -9.41 15.59
CA LEU A 387 -21.95 -8.39 14.69
C LEU A 387 -23.18 -8.83 13.89
N THR A 388 -23.73 -10.01 14.16
CA THR A 388 -24.88 -10.55 13.41
C THR A 388 -26.14 -10.64 14.27
N LYS A 389 -27.31 -10.52 13.64
CA LYS A 389 -28.61 -10.66 14.32
C LYS A 389 -29.07 -12.11 14.37
N GLY A 390 -29.19 -12.66 15.57
CA GLY A 390 -29.63 -14.04 15.76
C GLY A 390 -28.76 -15.03 14.98
N ASP A 391 -29.36 -16.01 14.31
CA ASP A 391 -28.63 -16.99 13.50
C ASP A 391 -28.49 -16.54 12.01
N SER A 392 -28.83 -15.28 11.68
CA SER A 392 -28.75 -14.74 10.31
C SER A 392 -27.38 -14.10 10.01
N LEU A 393 -27.15 -13.71 8.76
CA LEU A 393 -26.03 -12.85 8.35
C LEU A 393 -26.42 -11.37 8.28
N GLU A 394 -27.61 -11.00 8.75
CA GLU A 394 -28.00 -9.59 8.88
C GLU A 394 -27.14 -8.94 9.96
N LEU A 395 -26.48 -7.83 9.59
CA LEU A 395 -25.50 -7.16 10.45
C LEU A 395 -26.16 -6.09 11.32
N VAL A 396 -25.70 -5.96 12.56
CA VAL A 396 -25.95 -4.77 13.40
C VAL A 396 -24.99 -3.65 13.02
N SER A 397 -25.29 -2.40 13.36
CA SER A 397 -24.42 -1.26 13.08
C SER A 397 -23.27 -1.14 14.07
N GLU A 398 -23.56 -1.28 15.36
CA GLU A 398 -22.59 -1.02 16.41
C GLU A 398 -22.71 -2.01 17.56
N PHE A 399 -21.56 -2.49 18.03
CA PHE A 399 -21.45 -3.42 19.15
C PHE A 399 -20.36 -2.94 20.12
N ARG A 400 -20.64 -3.02 21.42
CA ARG A 400 -19.68 -2.71 22.49
C ARG A 400 -19.11 -4.01 23.08
N PRO A 401 -17.83 -4.33 22.82
CA PRO A 401 -17.26 -5.60 23.28
C PRO A 401 -17.12 -5.74 24.79
N SER A 402 -16.94 -4.63 25.52
CA SER A 402 -16.65 -4.67 26.95
C SER A 402 -17.78 -5.24 27.81
N ASP A 403 -19.02 -5.06 27.38
CA ASP A 403 -20.22 -5.53 28.08
C ASP A 403 -21.15 -6.37 27.20
N GLY A 404 -20.80 -6.58 25.93
CA GLY A 404 -21.56 -7.38 24.98
C GLY A 404 -22.82 -6.69 24.47
N THR A 405 -22.94 -5.36 24.60
CA THR A 405 -24.15 -4.63 24.21
C THR A 405 -24.16 -4.31 22.71
N VAL A 406 -25.26 -4.61 22.02
CA VAL A 406 -25.56 -4.02 20.71
C VAL A 406 -25.97 -2.56 20.92
N VAL A 407 -25.18 -1.63 20.41
CA VAL A 407 -25.36 -0.18 20.60
C VAL A 407 -26.31 0.39 19.55
N ASP A 408 -26.18 -0.06 18.30
CA ASP A 408 -27.08 0.23 17.19
C ASP A 408 -27.39 -1.07 16.45
N GLU A 409 -28.65 -1.49 16.49
CA GLU A 409 -29.13 -2.70 15.82
C GLU A 409 -29.55 -2.45 14.36
N THR A 410 -29.48 -1.21 13.87
CA THR A 410 -29.88 -0.87 12.50
C THR A 410 -28.99 -1.61 11.49
N SER A 411 -29.60 -2.27 10.52
CA SER A 411 -28.86 -2.84 9.40
C SER A 411 -28.66 -1.77 8.34
N ARG A 412 -27.43 -1.61 7.85
CA ARG A 412 -27.10 -0.56 6.89
C ARG A 412 -26.42 -1.11 5.64
N PRO A 413 -26.67 -0.53 4.45
CA PRO A 413 -26.03 -0.95 3.20
C PRO A 413 -24.50 -0.88 3.23
N ASN A 414 -23.93 0.18 3.83
CA ASN A 414 -22.48 0.38 3.91
C ASN A 414 -21.75 -0.69 4.75
N HIS A 415 -22.41 -1.26 5.74
CA HIS A 415 -21.88 -2.36 6.56
C HIS A 415 -21.84 -3.67 5.79
N HIS A 416 -22.92 -3.98 5.07
CA HIS A 416 -23.03 -5.21 4.29
C HIS A 416 -22.12 -5.18 3.05
N SER A 417 -22.08 -4.06 2.32
CA SER A 417 -21.17 -3.89 1.19
C SER A 417 -19.69 -3.98 1.61
N ALA A 418 -19.29 -3.34 2.72
CA ALA A 418 -17.93 -3.46 3.23
C ALA A 418 -17.57 -4.91 3.59
N MET A 419 -18.48 -5.62 4.26
CA MET A 419 -18.27 -7.02 4.62
C MET A 419 -18.21 -7.93 3.38
N LEU A 420 -19.02 -7.65 2.36
CA LEU A 420 -19.00 -8.38 1.10
C LEU A 420 -17.70 -8.17 0.32
N TRP A 421 -17.17 -6.94 0.28
CA TRP A 421 -15.82 -6.65 -0.23
C TRP A 421 -14.76 -7.51 0.46
N PHE A 422 -14.74 -7.45 1.80
CA PHE A 422 -13.78 -8.20 2.60
C PHE A 422 -13.85 -9.71 2.37
N LEU A 423 -15.05 -10.28 2.43
CA LEU A 423 -15.25 -11.72 2.29
C LEU A 423 -14.95 -12.21 0.87
N SER A 424 -15.20 -11.40 -0.16
CA SER A 424 -14.83 -11.70 -1.55
C SER A 424 -13.31 -11.77 -1.71
N ASP A 425 -12.56 -10.80 -1.19
CA ASP A 425 -11.09 -10.83 -1.26
C ASP A 425 -10.49 -11.94 -0.39
N LEU A 426 -11.11 -12.25 0.77
CA LEU A 426 -10.71 -13.39 1.60
C LEU A 426 -10.99 -14.73 0.88
N THR A 427 -12.08 -14.83 0.12
CA THR A 427 -12.38 -15.98 -0.74
C THR A 427 -11.35 -16.13 -1.84
N SER A 428 -10.99 -15.03 -2.50
CA SER A 428 -9.90 -14.97 -3.48
C SER A 428 -8.58 -15.48 -2.90
N LEU A 429 -8.22 -15.00 -1.71
CA LEU A 429 -7.01 -15.42 -1.02
C LEU A 429 -7.06 -16.91 -0.64
N ALA A 430 -8.21 -17.39 -0.17
CA ALA A 430 -8.42 -18.76 0.30
C ALA A 430 -8.46 -19.80 -0.83
N GLY A 431 -9.01 -19.43 -1.98
CA GLY A 431 -9.22 -20.32 -3.13
C GLY A 431 -7.98 -20.52 -3.99
N ASN A 432 -7.08 -19.53 -4.02
CA ASN A 432 -6.04 -19.44 -5.05
C ASN A 432 -4.61 -19.75 -4.55
N GLY A 433 -4.45 -20.29 -3.34
CA GLY A 433 -3.15 -20.83 -2.90
C GLY A 433 -2.12 -19.79 -2.46
N TRP A 434 -2.57 -18.64 -1.94
CA TRP A 434 -1.67 -17.63 -1.37
C TRP A 434 -0.92 -18.17 -0.13
N PHE A 435 0.38 -17.86 -0.04
CA PHE A 435 1.34 -18.34 0.95
C PHE A 435 0.84 -18.19 2.38
N GLY A 436 0.33 -17.00 2.73
CA GLY A 436 -0.16 -16.71 4.08
C GLY A 436 -1.40 -17.51 4.48
N TYR A 437 -2.14 -18.02 3.51
CA TYR A 437 -3.36 -18.79 3.76
C TYR A 437 -3.08 -20.24 4.13
N VAL A 438 -2.18 -20.90 3.40
CA VAL A 438 -1.94 -22.34 3.54
C VAL A 438 -0.94 -22.71 4.64
N ASN A 439 -0.10 -21.75 5.07
CA ASN A 439 0.97 -21.99 6.05
C ASN A 439 1.05 -20.82 7.05
N PRO A 440 0.83 -21.00 8.36
CA PRO A 440 0.34 -22.22 9.03
C PRO A 440 -1.10 -22.59 8.62
N GLU A 441 -1.53 -23.80 8.98
CA GLU A 441 -2.86 -24.34 8.64
C GLU A 441 -4.00 -23.32 8.87
N PRO A 442 -4.90 -23.11 7.87
CA PRO A 442 -6.02 -22.19 7.99
C PRO A 442 -6.91 -22.48 9.20
N LEU A 443 -7.43 -21.43 9.84
CA LEU A 443 -8.42 -21.53 10.93
C LEU A 443 -9.84 -21.77 10.39
N ILE A 444 -10.15 -21.22 9.22
CA ILE A 444 -11.43 -21.39 8.54
C ILE A 444 -11.14 -22.05 7.18
N PRO A 445 -11.66 -23.27 6.94
CA PRO A 445 -11.51 -23.93 5.64
C PRO A 445 -12.07 -23.10 4.49
N ASN A 446 -11.42 -23.14 3.32
CA ASN A 446 -11.79 -22.35 2.14
C ASN A 446 -13.27 -22.48 1.75
N GLY A 447 -13.82 -23.69 1.73
CA GLY A 447 -15.23 -23.93 1.39
C GLY A 447 -16.21 -23.28 2.37
N LYS A 448 -15.82 -23.10 3.64
CA LYS A 448 -16.63 -22.35 4.62
C LYS A 448 -16.54 -20.84 4.39
N ILE A 449 -15.39 -20.33 3.95
CA ILE A 449 -15.24 -18.92 3.56
C ILE A 449 -16.11 -18.63 2.33
N GLN A 450 -16.09 -19.49 1.31
CA GLN A 450 -16.97 -19.37 0.14
C GLN A 450 -18.45 -19.34 0.56
N GLN A 451 -18.89 -20.30 1.39
CA GLN A 451 -20.27 -20.35 1.88
C GLN A 451 -20.67 -19.10 2.67
N LEU A 452 -19.77 -18.56 3.49
CA LEU A 452 -20.01 -17.32 4.23
C LEU A 452 -20.14 -16.12 3.30
N THR A 453 -19.30 -16.05 2.27
CA THR A 453 -19.31 -14.99 1.25
C THR A 453 -20.59 -15.03 0.43
N ASP A 454 -20.98 -16.21 -0.08
CA ASP A 454 -22.22 -16.40 -0.82
C ASP A 454 -23.45 -16.07 0.04
N GLY A 455 -23.44 -16.50 1.31
CA GLY A 455 -24.50 -16.17 2.26
C GLY A 455 -24.59 -14.66 2.52
N MET A 456 -23.46 -13.98 2.72
CA MET A 456 -23.43 -12.53 2.92
C MET A 456 -23.95 -11.79 1.68
N ALA A 457 -23.57 -12.22 0.48
CA ALA A 457 -24.06 -11.64 -0.76
C ALA A 457 -25.58 -11.77 -0.89
N GLN A 458 -26.11 -12.98 -0.69
CA GLN A 458 -27.55 -13.23 -0.75
C GLN A 458 -28.30 -12.43 0.31
N THR A 459 -27.80 -12.37 1.55
CA THR A 459 -28.40 -11.54 2.60
C THR A 459 -28.38 -10.07 2.22
N THR A 460 -27.28 -9.55 1.67
CA THR A 460 -27.17 -8.15 1.23
C THR A 460 -28.19 -7.83 0.14
N MET A 461 -28.25 -8.63 -0.93
CA MET A 461 -29.17 -8.42 -2.06
C MET A 461 -30.64 -8.60 -1.68
N ASN A 462 -30.95 -9.38 -0.65
CA ASN A 462 -32.32 -9.57 -0.17
C ASN A 462 -32.78 -8.48 0.81
N LEU A 463 -31.85 -7.85 1.53
CA LEU A 463 -32.17 -6.85 2.56
C LEU A 463 -32.34 -5.45 2.01
N PHE A 464 -31.65 -5.12 0.93
CA PHE A 464 -31.61 -3.77 0.38
C PHE A 464 -32.03 -3.82 -1.08
N ASP A 465 -33.20 -3.29 -1.39
CA ASP A 465 -33.49 -2.89 -2.76
C ASP A 465 -32.55 -1.72 -3.14
N PRO A 466 -32.20 -1.51 -4.43
CA PRO A 466 -31.33 -0.41 -4.83
C PRO A 466 -31.75 0.97 -4.29
N SER A 467 -33.06 1.26 -4.27
CA SER A 467 -33.60 2.50 -3.70
C SER A 467 -33.35 2.62 -2.19
N ASP A 468 -33.36 1.50 -1.44
CA ASP A 468 -33.07 1.51 0.00
C ASP A 468 -31.62 1.95 0.26
N VAL A 469 -30.69 1.65 -0.66
CA VAL A 469 -29.29 2.09 -0.54
C VAL A 469 -29.18 3.61 -0.54
N VAL A 470 -29.97 4.28 -1.39
CA VAL A 470 -30.04 5.74 -1.45
C VAL A 470 -30.81 6.30 -0.25
N GLU A 471 -31.98 5.75 0.07
CA GLU A 471 -32.84 6.24 1.15
C GLU A 471 -32.17 6.15 2.53
N MET A 472 -31.38 5.10 2.77
CA MET A 472 -30.67 4.89 4.03
C MET A 472 -29.29 5.55 4.07
N GLY A 473 -28.79 6.01 2.92
CA GLY A 473 -27.46 6.56 2.72
C GLY A 473 -27.50 7.69 1.68
N SER A 474 -26.97 7.40 0.49
CA SER A 474 -26.89 8.32 -0.65
C SER A 474 -26.50 7.56 -1.92
N THR A 475 -26.50 8.22 -3.08
CA THR A 475 -25.98 7.62 -4.33
C THR A 475 -24.48 7.28 -4.25
N ARG A 476 -23.72 7.91 -3.36
CA ARG A 476 -22.34 7.48 -3.05
C ARG A 476 -22.28 6.04 -2.52
N ASP A 477 -23.27 5.63 -1.72
CA ASP A 477 -23.34 4.29 -1.18
C ASP A 477 -23.79 3.26 -2.24
N LEU A 478 -24.49 3.67 -3.31
CA LEU A 478 -24.68 2.84 -4.50
C LEU A 478 -23.33 2.49 -5.15
N GLY A 479 -22.44 3.47 -5.29
CA GLY A 479 -21.09 3.25 -5.82
C GLY A 479 -20.31 2.21 -5.02
N GLN A 480 -20.32 2.32 -3.69
CA GLN A 480 -19.70 1.33 -2.80
C GLN A 480 -20.35 -0.06 -2.94
N MET A 481 -21.68 -0.13 -3.03
CA MET A 481 -22.43 -1.38 -3.19
C MET A 481 -22.15 -2.04 -4.55
N LEU A 482 -22.16 -1.28 -5.65
CA LEU A 482 -21.80 -1.75 -6.99
C LEU A 482 -20.39 -2.34 -7.01
N GLY A 483 -19.42 -1.67 -6.39
CA GLY A 483 -18.06 -2.21 -6.26
C GLY A 483 -18.01 -3.52 -5.48
N ALA A 484 -18.85 -3.66 -4.43
CA ALA A 484 -18.92 -4.87 -3.61
C ALA A 484 -19.51 -6.06 -4.38
N VAL A 485 -20.57 -5.80 -5.13
CA VAL A 485 -21.25 -6.77 -5.97
C VAL A 485 -20.35 -7.17 -7.14
N GLY A 486 -19.61 -6.23 -7.74
CA GLY A 486 -18.58 -6.50 -8.74
C GLY A 486 -17.54 -7.50 -8.26
N TRP A 487 -16.96 -7.25 -7.08
CA TRP A 487 -16.03 -8.18 -6.42
C TRP A 487 -16.64 -9.55 -6.14
N TYR A 488 -17.85 -9.57 -5.59
CA TYR A 488 -18.53 -10.82 -5.30
C TYR A 488 -18.82 -11.61 -6.58
N GLY A 489 -19.31 -10.96 -7.63
CA GLY A 489 -19.70 -11.63 -8.87
C GLY A 489 -18.55 -12.38 -9.54
N THR A 490 -17.33 -11.83 -9.49
CA THR A 490 -16.12 -12.55 -9.99
C THR A 490 -15.71 -13.74 -9.09
N HIS A 491 -16.22 -13.79 -7.86
CA HIS A 491 -15.89 -14.79 -6.82
C HIS A 491 -17.07 -15.66 -6.39
N ALA A 492 -18.23 -15.54 -7.06
CA ALA A 492 -19.44 -16.24 -6.68
C ALA A 492 -19.24 -17.76 -6.78
N GLY A 493 -19.74 -18.50 -5.78
CA GLY A 493 -19.53 -19.94 -5.66
C GLY A 493 -20.25 -20.80 -6.71
N GLY A 494 -21.03 -20.20 -7.60
CA GLY A 494 -21.73 -20.88 -8.69
C GLY A 494 -22.38 -19.92 -9.68
N ASP A 495 -22.77 -20.43 -10.84
CA ASP A 495 -23.29 -19.63 -11.95
C ASP A 495 -24.62 -18.94 -11.62
N ASP A 496 -25.51 -19.60 -10.88
CA ASP A 496 -26.79 -19.01 -10.45
C ASP A 496 -26.57 -17.82 -9.50
N LEU A 497 -25.56 -17.90 -8.63
CA LEU A 497 -25.19 -16.82 -7.71
C LEU A 497 -24.53 -15.65 -8.46
N ARG A 498 -23.67 -15.95 -9.43
CA ARG A 498 -23.09 -14.94 -10.32
C ARG A 498 -24.15 -14.22 -11.13
N ALA A 499 -25.12 -14.95 -11.67
CA ALA A 499 -26.23 -14.37 -12.41
C ALA A 499 -27.12 -13.48 -11.52
N ALA A 500 -27.33 -13.86 -10.25
CA ALA A 500 -28.03 -13.03 -9.28
C ALA A 500 -27.26 -11.73 -8.98
N ALA A 501 -25.94 -11.82 -8.80
CA ALA A 501 -25.07 -10.65 -8.61
C ALA A 501 -25.09 -9.73 -9.84
N ALA A 502 -25.03 -10.29 -11.05
CA ALA A 502 -25.13 -9.52 -12.30
C ALA A 502 -26.46 -8.76 -12.39
N SER A 503 -27.58 -9.45 -12.14
CA SER A 503 -28.91 -8.82 -12.16
C SER A 503 -29.02 -7.70 -11.13
N TYR A 504 -28.51 -7.91 -9.92
CA TYR A 504 -28.54 -6.89 -8.87
C TYR A 504 -27.61 -5.71 -9.19
N ALA A 505 -26.47 -5.96 -9.86
CA ALA A 505 -25.60 -4.90 -10.35
C ALA A 505 -26.29 -4.04 -11.42
N ASP A 506 -27.01 -4.65 -12.37
CA ASP A 506 -27.82 -3.93 -13.37
C ASP A 506 -28.91 -3.09 -12.68
N ASP A 507 -29.57 -3.62 -11.65
CA ASP A 507 -30.61 -2.91 -10.89
C ASP A 507 -30.03 -1.72 -10.10
N LEU A 508 -28.83 -1.87 -9.51
CA LEU A 508 -28.11 -0.78 -8.84
C LEU A 508 -27.67 0.30 -9.84
N ALA A 509 -27.18 -0.08 -11.03
CA ALA A 509 -26.80 0.86 -12.07
C ALA A 509 -28.01 1.61 -12.64
N ALA A 510 -29.15 0.93 -12.77
CA ALA A 510 -30.41 1.58 -13.15
C ALA A 510 -30.88 2.60 -12.10
N GLU A 511 -30.63 2.34 -10.80
CA GLU A 511 -30.87 3.34 -9.75
C GLU A 511 -29.89 4.51 -9.90
N VAL A 512 -28.60 4.29 -10.20
CA VAL A 512 -27.66 5.38 -10.52
C VAL A 512 -28.18 6.24 -11.69
N ASP A 513 -28.64 5.61 -12.78
CA ASP A 513 -29.18 6.30 -13.95
C ASP A 513 -30.42 7.16 -13.60
N ALA A 514 -31.21 6.77 -12.60
CA ALA A 514 -32.36 7.55 -12.12
C ALA A 514 -31.95 8.87 -11.45
N HIS A 515 -30.71 8.96 -10.95
CA HIS A 515 -30.11 10.14 -10.32
C HIS A 515 -29.09 10.84 -11.22
N LEU A 516 -28.86 10.34 -12.43
CA LEU A 516 -27.87 10.86 -13.36
C LEU A 516 -28.43 11.99 -14.23
N GLU A 517 -27.78 13.14 -14.20
CA GLU A 517 -28.07 14.25 -15.10
C GLU A 517 -27.30 14.12 -16.43
N GLY A 518 -27.80 14.76 -17.49
CA GLY A 518 -27.26 14.60 -18.85
C GLY A 518 -25.84 15.11 -19.08
N ASN A 519 -25.22 15.76 -18.10
CA ASN A 519 -23.82 16.20 -18.09
C ASN A 519 -22.90 15.25 -17.28
N GLY A 520 -23.42 14.13 -16.77
CA GLY A 520 -22.66 13.21 -15.94
C GLY A 520 -22.74 13.48 -14.44
N TYR A 521 -23.45 14.53 -13.99
CA TYR A 521 -23.65 14.79 -12.57
C TYR A 521 -24.55 13.75 -11.91
N VAL A 522 -24.10 13.10 -10.83
CA VAL A 522 -24.93 12.20 -10.02
C VAL A 522 -25.51 12.97 -8.84
N ALA A 523 -26.84 13.12 -8.83
CA ALA A 523 -27.60 13.78 -7.77
C ALA A 523 -27.75 12.90 -6.51
N ASP A 524 -28.35 13.47 -5.45
CA ASP A 524 -28.65 12.78 -4.17
C ASP A 524 -27.44 12.06 -3.53
N GLY A 525 -26.26 12.63 -3.79
CA GLY A 525 -24.97 12.16 -3.30
C GLY A 525 -24.63 12.65 -1.89
N ALA A 526 -23.40 12.36 -1.48
CA ALA A 526 -22.84 12.93 -0.26
C ALA A 526 -22.57 14.43 -0.44
N ALA A 527 -22.30 15.13 0.67
CA ALA A 527 -21.99 16.56 0.66
C ALA A 527 -20.79 16.93 -0.24
N ASN A 528 -19.86 16.00 -0.45
CA ASN A 528 -18.77 16.15 -1.40
C ASN A 528 -19.16 15.47 -2.73
N GLY A 529 -19.42 16.28 -3.76
CA GLY A 529 -19.81 15.81 -5.09
C GLY A 529 -18.70 15.00 -5.77
N ALA A 530 -17.43 15.39 -5.62
CA ALA A 530 -16.30 14.68 -6.20
C ALA A 530 -16.18 13.25 -5.65
N ALA A 531 -16.39 13.08 -4.34
CA ALA A 531 -16.45 11.77 -3.71
C ALA A 531 -17.61 10.90 -4.24
N THR A 532 -18.78 11.50 -4.50
CA THR A 532 -19.91 10.77 -5.07
C THR A 532 -19.57 10.26 -6.47
N GLN A 533 -19.01 11.11 -7.33
CA GLN A 533 -18.62 10.73 -8.69
C GLN A 533 -17.52 9.67 -8.70
N GLY A 534 -16.50 9.83 -7.85
CA GLY A 534 -15.43 8.85 -7.70
C GLY A 534 -15.96 7.48 -7.30
N ALA A 535 -16.79 7.41 -6.25
CA ALA A 535 -17.39 6.16 -5.77
C ALA A 535 -18.30 5.49 -6.81
N VAL A 536 -19.14 6.26 -7.50
CA VAL A 536 -20.09 5.74 -8.49
C VAL A 536 -19.38 5.29 -9.76
N GLY A 537 -18.47 6.10 -10.30
CA GLY A 537 -17.67 5.75 -11.47
C GLY A 537 -16.84 4.49 -11.24
N GLN A 538 -16.24 4.38 -10.05
CA GLN A 538 -15.66 3.12 -9.57
C GLN A 538 -16.69 1.99 -9.57
N GLY A 539 -17.77 2.13 -8.82
CA GLY A 539 -18.78 1.07 -8.67
C GLY A 539 -19.22 0.49 -10.02
N LEU A 540 -19.57 1.34 -10.98
CA LEU A 540 -20.00 0.94 -12.32
C LEU A 540 -18.94 0.12 -13.09
N LEU A 541 -17.67 0.54 -13.04
CA LEU A 541 -16.57 -0.16 -13.73
C LEU A 541 -16.21 -1.50 -13.07
N TRP A 542 -16.23 -1.54 -11.73
CA TRP A 542 -16.03 -2.76 -10.96
C TRP A 542 -17.16 -3.77 -11.20
N ALA A 543 -18.42 -3.32 -11.21
CA ALA A 543 -19.58 -4.13 -11.54
C ALA A 543 -19.52 -4.69 -12.98
N SER A 544 -18.98 -3.90 -13.92
CA SER A 544 -18.77 -4.32 -15.32
C SER A 544 -17.69 -5.41 -15.48
N GLN A 545 -17.05 -5.87 -14.41
CA GLN A 545 -16.17 -7.05 -14.46
C GLN A 545 -16.96 -8.37 -14.27
N ILE A 546 -18.25 -8.31 -13.94
CA ILE A 546 -19.11 -9.50 -13.92
C ILE A 546 -19.48 -9.85 -15.36
N ASP A 547 -19.37 -11.14 -15.71
CA ASP A 547 -19.76 -11.63 -17.04
C ASP A 547 -21.21 -11.22 -17.39
N GLY A 548 -21.36 -10.38 -18.42
CA GLY A 548 -22.65 -9.94 -18.94
C GLY A 548 -23.16 -8.59 -18.43
N VAL A 549 -22.43 -7.92 -17.54
CA VAL A 549 -22.72 -6.56 -17.04
C VAL A 549 -21.82 -5.56 -17.77
N ASP A 550 -22.37 -4.44 -18.25
CA ASP A 550 -21.61 -3.38 -18.91
C ASP A 550 -22.22 -2.00 -18.66
N HIS A 551 -21.50 -1.19 -17.88
CA HIS A 551 -21.85 0.19 -17.57
C HIS A 551 -20.69 1.15 -17.84
N ARG A 552 -19.78 0.78 -18.75
CA ARG A 552 -18.59 1.56 -19.08
C ARG A 552 -18.94 2.98 -19.54
N ASP A 553 -19.93 3.11 -20.42
CA ASP A 553 -20.35 4.42 -20.99
C ASP A 553 -20.88 5.36 -19.89
N THR A 554 -21.70 4.84 -18.98
CA THR A 554 -22.21 5.60 -17.82
C THR A 554 -21.05 6.03 -16.92
N ALA A 555 -20.10 5.13 -16.65
CA ALA A 555 -18.93 5.45 -15.83
C ALA A 555 -18.03 6.51 -16.47
N GLU A 556 -17.84 6.47 -17.79
CA GLU A 556 -17.09 7.49 -18.53
C GLU A 556 -17.75 8.86 -18.42
N SER A 557 -19.09 8.93 -18.51
CA SER A 557 -19.81 10.19 -18.30
C SER A 557 -19.68 10.72 -16.86
N VAL A 558 -19.77 9.84 -15.86
CA VAL A 558 -19.67 10.19 -14.43
C VAL A 558 -18.26 10.70 -14.08
N LEU A 559 -17.23 9.99 -14.53
CA LEU A 559 -15.83 10.36 -14.29
C LEU A 559 -15.40 11.55 -15.16
N GLY A 560 -16.01 11.74 -16.33
CA GLY A 560 -15.87 12.96 -17.12
C GLY A 560 -16.30 14.20 -16.34
N TYR A 561 -17.47 14.16 -15.69
CA TYR A 561 -17.90 15.28 -14.83
C TYR A 561 -16.95 15.54 -13.66
N LEU A 562 -16.41 14.48 -13.03
CA LEU A 562 -15.41 14.62 -11.97
C LEU A 562 -14.18 15.39 -12.45
N LEU A 563 -13.67 15.06 -13.63
CA LEU A 563 -12.45 15.63 -14.20
C LEU A 563 -12.66 17.01 -14.83
N ASP A 564 -13.82 17.24 -15.45
CA ASP A 564 -14.07 18.47 -16.23
C ASP A 564 -14.69 19.59 -15.39
N GLU A 565 -15.56 19.25 -14.43
CA GLU A 565 -16.38 20.24 -13.71
C GLU A 565 -16.02 20.37 -12.22
N LEU A 566 -15.36 19.36 -11.64
CA LEU A 566 -14.98 19.35 -10.22
C LEU A 566 -13.48 19.45 -9.98
N TRP A 567 -12.64 19.30 -11.01
CA TRP A 567 -11.21 19.54 -10.87
C TRP A 567 -10.92 21.04 -10.78
N ASP A 568 -10.37 21.48 -9.64
CA ASP A 568 -9.87 22.85 -9.48
C ASP A 568 -8.37 22.87 -9.81
N GLU A 569 -8.08 23.38 -11.01
CA GLU A 569 -6.72 23.49 -11.53
C GLU A 569 -5.83 24.44 -10.72
N ASP A 570 -6.40 25.46 -10.06
CA ASP A 570 -5.62 26.41 -9.25
C ASP A 570 -5.32 25.81 -7.86
N ALA A 571 -6.29 25.12 -7.27
CA ALA A 571 -6.13 24.44 -5.98
C ALA A 571 -5.36 23.12 -6.08
N GLY A 572 -5.29 22.53 -7.28
CA GLY A 572 -4.73 21.19 -7.51
C GLY A 572 -5.45 20.09 -6.74
N THR A 573 -6.74 20.27 -6.46
CA THR A 573 -7.61 19.30 -5.79
C THR A 573 -9.03 19.36 -6.36
N PHE A 574 -9.94 18.51 -5.89
CA PHE A 574 -11.32 18.48 -6.35
C PHE A 574 -12.25 19.31 -5.47
N ALA A 575 -13.04 20.17 -6.11
CA ALA A 575 -14.09 20.95 -5.49
C ALA A 575 -15.22 20.05 -4.97
N THR A 576 -15.80 20.41 -3.83
CA THR A 576 -17.00 19.74 -3.29
C THR A 576 -18.22 19.94 -4.17
N SER A 577 -18.29 21.07 -4.88
CA SER A 577 -19.27 21.41 -5.92
C SER A 577 -18.71 22.56 -6.78
N PRO A 578 -19.21 22.79 -8.00
CA PRO A 578 -18.63 23.79 -8.92
C PRO A 578 -18.55 25.23 -8.36
N ASP A 579 -19.49 25.61 -7.49
CA ASP A 579 -19.57 26.96 -6.92
C ASP A 579 -18.99 27.04 -5.48
N ALA A 580 -18.41 25.96 -4.96
CA ALA A 580 -17.89 25.95 -3.60
C ALA A 580 -16.64 26.83 -3.47
N SER A 581 -16.57 27.63 -2.42
CA SER A 581 -15.36 28.36 -2.03
C SER A 581 -14.52 27.65 -0.97
N THR A 582 -15.03 26.53 -0.45
CA THR A 582 -14.43 25.76 0.63
C THR A 582 -14.61 24.27 0.37
N TYR A 583 -13.52 23.52 0.36
CA TYR A 583 -13.51 22.09 0.04
C TYR A 583 -13.24 21.28 1.29
N ARG A 584 -14.32 20.78 1.90
CA ARG A 584 -14.23 19.82 3.00
C ARG A 584 -14.00 18.41 2.44
N ILE A 585 -12.90 17.79 2.83
CA ILE A 585 -12.48 16.48 2.35
C ILE A 585 -12.23 15.57 3.55
N THR A 586 -13.10 14.56 3.71
CA THR A 586 -12.86 13.48 4.67
C THR A 586 -11.89 12.45 4.11
N SER A 587 -11.33 11.60 4.98
CA SER A 587 -10.54 10.45 4.55
C SER A 587 -11.30 9.59 3.55
N ARG A 588 -12.60 9.28 3.79
CA ARG A 588 -13.46 8.54 2.86
C ARG A 588 -13.58 9.24 1.51
N ASP A 589 -13.78 10.56 1.51
CA ASP A 589 -13.91 11.34 0.26
C ASP A 589 -12.65 11.21 -0.59
N ALA A 590 -11.48 11.27 0.06
CA ALA A 590 -10.23 11.09 -0.63
C ALA A 590 -10.06 9.68 -1.21
N GLY A 591 -10.49 8.65 -0.47
CA GLY A 591 -10.52 7.28 -0.97
C GLY A 591 -11.41 7.11 -2.19
N ASP A 592 -12.60 7.72 -2.20
CA ASP A 592 -13.51 7.62 -3.33
C ASP A 592 -12.98 8.31 -4.58
N VAL A 593 -12.33 9.47 -4.44
CA VAL A 593 -11.67 10.17 -5.56
C VAL A 593 -10.50 9.35 -6.07
N THR A 594 -9.60 8.88 -5.20
CA THR A 594 -8.47 7.99 -5.57
C THR A 594 -8.96 6.75 -6.31
N GLY A 595 -10.03 6.13 -5.82
CA GLY A 595 -10.63 4.96 -6.41
C GLY A 595 -11.21 5.21 -7.81
N GLY A 596 -11.94 6.33 -7.98
CA GLY A 596 -12.45 6.76 -9.27
C GLY A 596 -11.35 7.04 -10.31
N LEU A 597 -10.28 7.75 -9.91
CA LEU A 597 -9.12 8.02 -10.76
C LEU A 597 -8.37 6.74 -11.12
N ASN A 598 -8.20 5.81 -10.17
CA ASN A 598 -7.61 4.50 -10.44
C ASN A 598 -8.45 3.71 -11.45
N ALA A 599 -9.78 3.76 -11.36
CA ALA A 599 -10.70 3.14 -12.31
C ALA A 599 -10.56 3.72 -13.71
N ALA A 600 -10.54 5.06 -13.79
CA ALA A 600 -10.38 5.82 -15.03
C ALA A 600 -9.09 5.41 -15.75
N ASP A 601 -7.97 5.36 -15.03
CA ASP A 601 -6.67 4.97 -15.58
C ASP A 601 -6.63 3.47 -15.94
N ALA A 602 -7.14 2.58 -15.06
CA ALA A 602 -6.98 1.13 -15.21
C ALA A 602 -7.96 0.47 -16.20
N LEU A 603 -9.12 1.10 -16.45
CA LEU A 603 -10.19 0.52 -17.26
C LEU A 603 -10.64 1.43 -18.40
N LEU A 604 -10.55 2.76 -18.27
CA LEU A 604 -10.98 3.69 -19.31
C LEU A 604 -9.82 4.24 -20.17
N ASP A 605 -8.56 4.00 -19.77
CA ASP A 605 -7.36 4.57 -20.40
C ASP A 605 -7.39 6.12 -20.45
N LEU A 606 -8.05 6.76 -19.47
CA LEU A 606 -8.07 8.21 -19.33
C LEU A 606 -6.74 8.71 -18.76
N ASP A 607 -6.21 9.80 -19.31
CA ASP A 607 -4.98 10.43 -18.83
C ASP A 607 -5.21 11.22 -17.55
N VAL A 608 -5.15 10.53 -16.41
CA VAL A 608 -5.42 11.10 -15.08
C VAL A 608 -4.19 11.09 -14.16
N GLN A 609 -3.02 10.68 -14.66
CA GLN A 609 -1.83 10.48 -13.83
C GLN A 609 -1.30 11.79 -13.25
N ALA A 610 -1.23 12.84 -14.06
CA ALA A 610 -0.83 14.17 -13.60
C ALA A 610 -1.86 14.79 -12.63
N VAL A 611 -3.16 14.56 -12.89
CA VAL A 611 -4.25 14.98 -12.00
C VAL A 611 -4.12 14.30 -10.64
N TYR A 612 -3.91 12.98 -10.63
CA TYR A 612 -3.70 12.22 -9.40
C TYR A 612 -2.48 12.71 -8.61
N ALA A 613 -1.36 12.96 -9.28
CA ALA A 613 -0.14 13.42 -8.62
C ALA A 613 -0.36 14.74 -7.88
N ARG A 614 -1.00 15.71 -8.55
CA ARG A 614 -1.32 17.01 -7.96
C ARG A 614 -2.36 16.88 -6.86
N TYR A 615 -3.44 16.14 -7.12
CA TYR A 615 -4.47 15.84 -6.12
C TYR A 615 -3.88 15.27 -4.83
N PHE A 616 -2.98 14.28 -4.98
CA PHE A 616 -2.34 13.62 -3.85
C PHE A 616 -1.42 14.58 -3.10
N ASN A 617 -0.56 15.32 -3.80
CA ASN A 617 0.36 16.26 -3.16
C ASN A 617 -0.39 17.38 -2.41
N GLU A 618 -1.41 17.97 -3.03
CA GLU A 618 -2.18 19.06 -2.43
C GLU A 618 -3.07 18.57 -1.29
N THR A 619 -3.76 17.44 -1.45
CA THR A 619 -4.74 16.97 -0.45
C THR A 619 -4.07 16.18 0.69
N PHE A 620 -3.18 15.25 0.35
CA PHE A 620 -2.55 14.36 1.33
C PHE A 620 -1.37 15.01 2.03
N ASN A 621 -0.50 15.69 1.28
CA ASN A 621 0.75 16.23 1.79
C ASN A 621 0.58 17.67 2.29
N ARG A 622 0.23 18.62 1.41
CA ARG A 622 0.01 20.03 1.78
C ARG A 622 -1.18 20.17 2.73
N GLY A 623 -2.29 19.52 2.40
CA GLY A 623 -3.52 19.50 3.18
C GLY A 623 -3.41 18.75 4.49
N ARG A 624 -2.36 17.92 4.63
CA ARG A 624 -2.12 17.07 5.80
C ARG A 624 -3.25 16.10 6.08
N LEU A 625 -3.91 15.58 5.04
CA LEU A 625 -4.79 14.43 5.24
C LEU A 625 -3.97 13.26 5.80
N GLN A 626 -2.78 12.99 5.24
CA GLN A 626 -1.78 12.22 5.95
C GLN A 626 -1.11 13.12 7.00
N ARG A 627 -1.19 12.75 8.27
CA ARG A 627 -0.73 13.64 9.34
C ARG A 627 0.79 13.68 9.53
N ALA A 628 1.45 12.58 9.18
CA ALA A 628 2.87 12.36 9.38
C ALA A 628 3.38 11.26 8.45
N GLU A 629 4.65 11.26 8.15
CA GLU A 629 5.32 10.21 7.36
C GLU A 629 6.41 9.52 8.18
N ARG A 630 6.95 8.40 7.70
CA ARG A 630 8.06 7.72 8.36
C ARG A 630 9.38 8.00 7.62
N PRO A 631 10.54 7.88 8.28
CA PRO A 631 11.82 8.26 7.67
C PRO A 631 12.10 7.61 6.31
N ASN A 632 11.62 6.37 6.09
CA ASN A 632 11.85 5.62 4.86
C ASN A 632 11.08 6.13 3.64
N SER A 633 10.04 6.94 3.82
CA SER A 633 9.30 7.58 2.71
C SER A 633 9.52 9.09 2.65
N ARG A 634 10.30 9.66 3.56
CA ARG A 634 10.45 11.10 3.69
C ARG A 634 11.46 11.61 2.66
N ASP A 635 11.01 12.54 1.84
CA ASP A 635 11.85 13.34 0.97
C ASP A 635 11.92 14.78 1.48
N GLU A 636 13.11 15.19 1.94
CA GLU A 636 13.37 16.56 2.40
C GLU A 636 13.42 17.59 1.25
N GLY A 637 13.50 17.12 0.00
CA GLY A 637 13.43 17.94 -1.21
C GLY A 637 12.01 18.17 -1.73
N ALA A 638 11.02 17.41 -1.24
CA ALA A 638 9.63 17.54 -1.65
C ALA A 638 9.05 18.91 -1.23
N GLU A 639 8.15 19.44 -2.06
CA GLU A 639 7.51 20.73 -1.82
C GLU A 639 6.74 20.75 -0.48
N PHE A 640 6.05 19.65 -0.17
CA PHE A 640 5.19 19.52 1.01
C PHE A 640 5.59 18.35 1.92
N THR A 641 6.84 18.32 2.37
CA THR A 641 7.31 17.28 3.32
C THR A 641 6.48 17.27 4.62
N LEU A 642 5.99 16.09 5.01
CA LEU A 642 5.21 15.90 6.24
C LEU A 642 6.13 15.75 7.46
N PRO A 643 5.67 16.09 8.68
CA PRO A 643 6.48 15.87 9.88
C PRO A 643 6.67 14.37 10.17
N LEU A 644 7.81 14.02 10.78
CA LEU A 644 7.99 12.70 11.39
C LEU A 644 7.06 12.54 12.60
N PRO A 645 6.73 11.31 13.04
CA PRO A 645 5.73 11.07 14.09
C PRO A 645 6.01 11.82 15.41
N PRO A 646 7.26 11.91 15.93
CA PRO A 646 7.56 12.70 17.13
C PRO A 646 7.35 14.21 16.98
N ALA A 647 7.32 14.73 15.74
CA ALA A 647 7.15 16.14 15.40
C ALA A 647 5.74 16.48 14.87
N ALA A 648 4.86 15.49 14.78
CA ALA A 648 3.52 15.61 14.19
C ALA A 648 2.47 16.26 15.11
N GLY A 649 2.90 16.86 16.23
CA GLY A 649 2.02 17.45 17.26
C GLY A 649 1.78 16.52 18.45
N GLY A 650 1.19 17.04 19.53
CA GLY A 650 1.03 16.32 20.79
C GLY A 650 2.25 16.36 21.72
N GLU A 651 2.06 15.91 22.98
CA GLU A 651 3.15 15.87 23.98
C GLU A 651 4.28 14.90 23.57
N TYR A 652 3.92 13.78 22.94
CA TYR A 652 4.85 12.72 22.56
C TYR A 652 4.86 12.41 21.05
N GLY A 653 4.19 13.23 20.24
CA GLY A 653 3.97 12.96 18.82
C GLY A 653 2.63 12.28 18.51
N GLN A 654 2.42 12.00 17.23
CA GLN A 654 1.23 11.32 16.70
C GLN A 654 1.62 10.23 15.70
N ALA A 655 0.76 9.22 15.54
CA ALA A 655 1.00 8.14 14.58
C ALA A 655 0.88 8.60 13.12
N ALA A 656 1.60 7.97 12.19
CA ALA A 656 1.50 8.22 10.76
C ALA A 656 0.21 7.60 10.16
N VAL A 657 -0.94 8.24 10.38
CA VAL A 657 -2.26 7.81 9.89
C VAL A 657 -3.05 8.99 9.35
N TYR A 658 -4.14 8.73 8.63
CA TYR A 658 -4.99 9.80 8.13
C TYR A 658 -5.67 10.59 9.27
N ASN A 659 -5.76 11.91 9.11
CA ASN A 659 -6.77 12.73 9.78
C ASN A 659 -8.15 12.37 9.23
N ASP A 660 -9.20 12.52 10.03
CA ASP A 660 -10.55 12.21 9.56
C ASP A 660 -10.98 13.19 8.48
N ALA A 661 -10.64 14.48 8.63
CA ALA A 661 -10.97 15.47 7.62
C ALA A 661 -10.10 16.73 7.61
N VAL A 662 -9.89 17.23 6.40
CA VAL A 662 -9.21 18.49 6.08
C VAL A 662 -10.14 19.41 5.30
N GLU A 663 -9.79 20.68 5.26
CA GLU A 663 -10.56 21.71 4.56
C GLU A 663 -9.63 22.67 3.82
N TYR A 664 -9.95 22.98 2.58
CA TYR A 664 -9.26 23.99 1.77
C TYR A 664 -10.14 25.23 1.57
N ASP A 665 -9.62 26.42 1.84
CA ASP A 665 -10.25 27.71 1.55
C ASP A 665 -9.65 28.31 0.27
N THR A 666 -10.44 28.35 -0.80
CA THR A 666 -10.03 28.86 -2.12
C THR A 666 -9.69 30.36 -2.13
N GLY A 667 -10.31 31.14 -1.24
CA GLY A 667 -10.08 32.59 -1.16
C GLY A 667 -8.80 32.94 -0.42
N ALA A 668 -8.39 32.09 0.52
CA ALA A 668 -7.16 32.23 1.30
C ALA A 668 -5.97 31.42 0.76
N ASP A 669 -6.21 30.43 -0.09
CA ASP A 669 -5.25 29.39 -0.48
C ASP A 669 -4.62 28.69 0.75
N GLU A 670 -5.50 28.33 1.71
CA GLU A 670 -5.10 27.77 3.00
C GLU A 670 -5.79 26.43 3.29
N TRP A 671 -4.98 25.46 3.72
CA TRP A 671 -5.45 24.18 4.23
C TRP A 671 -5.53 24.16 5.75
N THR A 672 -6.59 23.56 6.30
CA THR A 672 -6.77 23.36 7.74
C THR A 672 -7.17 21.92 8.04
N VAL A 673 -6.53 21.31 9.05
CA VAL A 673 -7.03 20.06 9.66
C VAL A 673 -8.17 20.43 10.58
N VAL A 674 -9.39 20.02 10.23
CA VAL A 674 -10.63 20.37 10.94
C VAL A 674 -11.18 19.22 11.77
N ASP A 675 -10.73 17.99 11.50
CA ASP A 675 -10.94 16.82 12.36
C ASP A 675 -9.68 15.94 12.37
N ASP A 676 -8.99 15.90 13.51
CA ASP A 676 -7.73 15.17 13.70
C ASP A 676 -7.93 13.76 14.29
N THR A 677 -9.18 13.34 14.50
CA THR A 677 -9.51 11.98 14.93
C THR A 677 -9.17 10.95 13.85
N PHE A 678 -9.18 9.67 14.21
CA PHE A 678 -8.99 8.57 13.28
C PHE A 678 -10.26 7.73 13.20
N THR A 679 -11.00 7.83 12.08
CA THR A 679 -12.13 6.94 11.78
C THR A 679 -11.62 5.69 11.06
N THR A 680 -11.64 4.56 11.77
CA THR A 680 -11.05 3.29 11.30
C THR A 680 -11.57 2.84 9.95
N ALA A 681 -12.89 2.84 9.76
CA ALA A 681 -13.49 2.33 8.52
C ALA A 681 -13.01 3.12 7.31
N TRP A 682 -12.98 4.44 7.42
CA TRP A 682 -12.68 5.35 6.31
C TRP A 682 -11.19 5.46 6.05
N ALA A 683 -10.37 5.58 7.09
CA ALA A 683 -8.93 5.57 6.91
C ALA A 683 -8.43 4.27 6.25
N LEU A 684 -9.03 3.12 6.60
CA LEU A 684 -8.64 1.84 6.00
C LEU A 684 -9.29 1.57 4.64
N TYR A 685 -10.46 2.13 4.36
CA TYR A 685 -11.02 2.19 3.02
C TYR A 685 -10.09 2.97 2.08
N THR A 686 -9.74 4.21 2.42
CA THR A 686 -8.83 5.06 1.64
C THR A 686 -7.48 4.40 1.45
N SER A 687 -6.92 3.86 2.53
CA SER A 687 -5.70 3.07 2.46
C SER A 687 -5.80 1.91 1.46
N ASN A 688 -6.96 1.25 1.28
CA ASN A 688 -7.18 0.22 0.23
C ASN A 688 -7.11 0.80 -1.17
N GLN A 689 -7.71 1.97 -1.39
CA GLN A 689 -7.60 2.68 -2.65
C GLN A 689 -6.14 3.05 -2.95
N ASP A 690 -5.40 3.54 -1.95
CA ASP A 690 -4.00 3.95 -2.10
C ASP A 690 -3.06 2.80 -2.46
N ILE A 691 -3.24 1.60 -1.90
CA ILE A 691 -2.39 0.45 -2.29
C ILE A 691 -2.73 -0.06 -3.69
N TRP A 692 -3.99 0.06 -4.12
CA TRP A 692 -4.41 -0.41 -5.44
C TRP A 692 -3.86 0.46 -6.57
N ILE A 693 -3.74 1.76 -6.35
CA ILE A 693 -3.03 2.66 -7.29
C ILE A 693 -1.52 2.73 -7.01
N GLY A 694 -1.08 2.33 -5.81
CA GLY A 694 0.29 2.46 -5.36
C GLY A 694 1.28 1.59 -6.13
N ASN A 695 2.50 2.11 -6.27
CA ASN A 695 3.62 1.48 -6.95
C ASN A 695 4.82 1.38 -6.01
N TRP A 696 5.46 0.21 -5.98
CA TRP A 696 6.71 0.02 -5.27
C TRP A 696 7.74 -0.60 -6.21
N ALA A 697 8.89 0.07 -6.34
CA ALA A 697 10.02 -0.36 -7.17
C ALA A 697 9.65 -0.61 -8.65
N GLY A 698 8.68 0.13 -9.19
CA GLY A 698 8.18 -0.01 -10.56
C GLY A 698 7.00 -0.97 -10.68
N ASP A 699 6.69 -1.76 -9.65
CA ASP A 699 5.58 -2.71 -9.65
C ASP A 699 4.36 -2.16 -8.91
N PHE A 700 3.23 -2.12 -9.61
CA PHE A 700 1.93 -1.84 -8.99
C PHE A 700 1.43 -3.03 -8.19
N PHE A 701 0.53 -2.76 -7.25
CA PHE A 701 -0.32 -3.82 -6.73
C PHE A 701 -1.01 -4.57 -7.88
N GLN A 702 -0.92 -5.90 -7.87
CA GLN A 702 -1.40 -6.74 -8.96
C GLN A 702 -2.89 -6.46 -9.25
N GLY A 703 -3.20 -6.20 -10.52
CA GLY A 703 -4.56 -5.93 -10.96
C GLY A 703 -5.17 -4.62 -10.46
N ARG A 704 -4.41 -3.80 -9.72
CA ARG A 704 -4.79 -2.46 -9.26
C ARG A 704 -6.16 -2.38 -8.57
N GLY A 705 -6.52 -3.42 -7.82
CA GLY A 705 -7.81 -3.50 -7.12
C GLY A 705 -9.02 -3.83 -7.99
N VAL A 706 -8.84 -4.04 -9.30
CA VAL A 706 -9.91 -4.43 -10.22
C VAL A 706 -10.37 -5.87 -9.92
N PRO A 707 -11.69 -6.14 -9.82
CA PRO A 707 -12.22 -7.47 -9.53
C PRO A 707 -11.74 -8.49 -10.54
N GLY A 708 -11.43 -9.70 -10.08
CA GLY A 708 -11.00 -10.78 -10.97
C GLY A 708 -9.52 -10.71 -11.38
N ARG A 709 -8.79 -9.61 -11.11
CA ARG A 709 -7.44 -9.37 -11.65
C ARG A 709 -6.30 -9.59 -10.66
N SER A 710 -6.61 -9.71 -9.37
CA SER A 710 -5.63 -9.93 -8.28
C SER A 710 -5.79 -11.29 -7.59
N ASP A 711 -6.38 -12.25 -8.30
CA ASP A 711 -6.82 -13.51 -7.71
C ASP A 711 -5.73 -14.57 -7.66
N GLN A 712 -4.87 -14.58 -8.67
CA GLN A 712 -3.80 -15.57 -8.77
C GLN A 712 -2.53 -15.08 -8.08
N PRO A 713 -1.90 -15.90 -7.22
CA PRO A 713 -0.58 -15.58 -6.68
C PRO A 713 0.46 -15.53 -7.81
N PRO A 714 1.61 -14.89 -7.58
CA PRO A 714 2.71 -14.88 -8.54
C PRO A 714 3.16 -16.32 -8.88
N GLU A 715 3.51 -16.57 -10.14
CA GLU A 715 4.05 -17.86 -10.57
C GLU A 715 5.38 -18.15 -9.85
N GLY A 716 5.50 -19.33 -9.23
CA GLY A 716 6.75 -19.79 -8.60
C GLY A 716 6.88 -19.63 -7.08
N ALA A 717 5.82 -19.18 -6.39
CA ALA A 717 5.78 -19.05 -4.92
C ALA A 717 5.64 -20.40 -4.17
#